data_AF-A0A4Q4WGC0-F1
#
_entry.id   AF-A0A4Q4WGC0-F1
#
_cell.length_a   1.000
_cell.length_b   1.000
_cell.length_c   1.000
_cell.angle_alpha   90.00
_cell.angle_beta   90.00
_cell.angle_gamma   90.00
#
_symmetry.space_group_name_H-M   'P 1'
#
loop_
_entity.id
_entity.type
_entity.pdbx_description
1 polymer ?
#
loop_
_entity_poly.entity_id
_entity_poly.type
_entity_poly.pdbx_seq_one_letter_code
_entity_poly.pdbx_strand_id
1 'polypeptide(L)'
;MSTQDGERKQGWLESSRLEALFTVLPKIPLIVRVTLLHLLSISESSRYLDVKSDVTISVLRCLLDPSKPSPISKTQAMTLRDPGIRGRIWVSKVASKIPPENHIRDALLAAVDGMKEQKSSTTSFRIPDIASVQAEWTGYRANAAPDSPLPAISEEEKYREMMKECKSSPTILYFHGGAYYLCDPSTHRPCTKKLAKLTGGRVYSVRYRLAPQHPFPSALLDALVSYFTLLYPPPGSMHEAVPAGDIVFGGDSAGGNLSLVLLQTLLEVRRQGRKITWFGEEREVPLPAAVTANSPWIDIVQSMPSWGSNSKWDYLPPKGILAAEQPPPDDVWPAKPPRRHLYVDDAYLLHPLVSLQLNRSWEGSPPIYICCGWECVADEDKYLVSKLIKDGVRVVFEEYEAMPHVFPLIIPHLAESRRNLQGWSNFIQRAVEDATKIEPSYTTIKAKTLQEVAIDTTKLSPYSEDDIVEGRAYTTMEGHRQAVRLIASTVRSLFERAEPYRIWHGSTNSTRPTAQKAGARLVDISALNGVLEVDAVRRVALVEPNVPMDRLVERTLPHGLVPPVVMEFPGITAGGGFAGTAGESSSFRHGYFDETVNAVEMVLPDGEVVVARPDKGTEYADLFSGAAGAVGSLGIATLLELRLVEAKRYVKTTYRRTSSVAEAIRVVREECARKENDYVDGILFSKDHGVIVSGRLTDEAPTNGERVQTFSHAWDPWFYMHVRELTQALPSSAPSSNSDSVTKPNQPSQGTVTEYIPLGEYLFRYDRGGFWVGQAAFDYFWPVPFNRFFRWFLDDFLHTRMLYRALHGSGESARFFVQDLGIPYETAEQFVDYVTDNLGIWPLWLCPLKTPPGPTFHPHLRSNGNGSGGGEMLNFGVWGWGPKDRAEFVRVNRDLERKVSELGGMKWLYAHTYYSEPEFWAAYGNREWYETLRRKYKATSLPSVYDKVRVKPGEGEQGWKPWLKSLWPVGGLAGLRKGIQSKDYMYHRDATWKWTGTGEKEKLS
;
A
#
# COMPACT_ATOMS: atom_id res chain seq x y z
N MET A 1 41.48 14.77 -46.53
CA MET A 1 40.23 15.01 -45.77
C MET A 1 39.95 13.86 -44.78
N SER A 2 40.95 13.41 -44.00
CA SER A 2 40.86 12.16 -43.21
C SER A 2 41.30 12.28 -41.74
N THR A 3 41.22 13.48 -41.15
CA THR A 3 41.66 13.69 -39.75
C THR A 3 40.61 14.35 -38.85
N GLN A 4 39.62 15.08 -39.40
CA GLN A 4 38.57 15.73 -38.59
C GLN A 4 37.40 14.81 -38.16
N ASP A 5 37.18 13.67 -38.85
CA ASP A 5 36.11 12.72 -38.51
C ASP A 5 36.50 11.72 -37.40
N GLY A 6 37.81 11.53 -37.18
CA GLY A 6 38.35 10.71 -36.09
C GLY A 6 38.23 11.40 -34.73
N GLU A 7 38.58 12.69 -34.67
CA GLU A 7 38.54 13.49 -33.43
C GLU A 7 37.10 13.76 -32.94
N ARG A 8 36.13 13.98 -33.86
CA ARG A 8 34.70 14.09 -33.49
C ARG A 8 34.11 12.79 -32.93
N LYS A 9 34.55 11.62 -33.42
CA LYS A 9 34.08 10.30 -32.93
C LYS A 9 34.71 9.90 -31.59
N GLN A 10 35.95 10.30 -31.35
CA GLN A 10 36.65 10.04 -30.09
C GLN A 10 36.10 10.92 -28.94
N GLY A 11 35.83 12.20 -29.21
CA GLY A 11 35.11 13.08 -28.26
C GLY A 11 33.68 12.61 -27.94
N TRP A 12 33.03 11.88 -28.86
CA TRP A 12 31.68 11.34 -28.64
C TRP A 12 31.66 10.11 -27.70
N LEU A 13 32.65 9.22 -27.82
CA LEU A 13 32.84 8.09 -26.89
C LEU A 13 33.23 8.56 -25.49
N GLU A 14 34.01 9.64 -25.37
CA GLU A 14 34.29 10.28 -24.09
C GLU A 14 33.05 10.97 -23.50
N SER A 15 32.25 11.67 -24.31
CA SER A 15 31.02 12.35 -23.86
C SER A 15 29.97 11.38 -23.28
N SER A 16 29.78 10.21 -23.90
CA SER A 16 28.82 9.19 -23.43
C SER A 16 29.29 8.44 -22.18
N ARG A 17 30.60 8.23 -22.01
CA ARG A 17 31.18 7.70 -20.77
C ARG A 17 31.12 8.74 -19.64
N LEU A 18 31.34 10.02 -19.94
CA LEU A 18 31.21 11.12 -19.00
C LEU A 18 29.75 11.34 -18.58
N GLU A 19 28.77 11.34 -19.50
CA GLU A 19 27.34 11.43 -19.19
C GLU A 19 26.86 10.26 -18.29
N ALA A 20 27.30 9.03 -18.60
CA ALA A 20 27.02 7.88 -17.74
C ALA A 20 27.66 8.03 -16.35
N LEU A 21 28.89 8.54 -16.27
CA LEU A 21 29.58 8.83 -15.02
C LEU A 21 28.83 9.89 -14.19
N PHE A 22 28.36 10.98 -14.81
CA PHE A 22 27.57 12.04 -14.18
C PHE A 22 26.18 11.56 -13.73
N THR A 23 25.62 10.54 -14.38
CA THR A 23 24.35 9.92 -13.97
C THR A 23 24.53 8.98 -12.76
N VAL A 24 25.70 8.33 -12.64
CA VAL A 24 26.02 7.38 -11.56
C VAL A 24 26.61 8.07 -10.32
N LEU A 25 27.37 9.16 -10.48
CA LEU A 25 28.03 9.92 -9.41
C LEU A 25 27.09 10.27 -8.24
N PRO A 26 25.88 10.83 -8.47
CA PRO A 26 24.92 11.12 -7.39
C PRO A 26 24.39 9.88 -6.66
N LYS A 27 24.54 8.68 -7.25
CA LYS A 27 24.01 7.41 -6.72
C LYS A 27 25.05 6.63 -5.93
N ILE A 28 26.30 7.09 -5.84
CA ILE A 28 27.37 6.42 -5.07
C ILE A 28 26.94 6.12 -3.62
N PRO A 29 26.29 7.02 -2.86
CA PRO A 29 25.84 6.70 -1.50
C PRO A 29 24.85 5.54 -1.44
N LEU A 30 23.95 5.43 -2.42
CA LEU A 30 23.02 4.30 -2.55
C LEU A 30 23.77 3.01 -2.84
N ILE A 31 24.69 3.04 -3.82
CA ILE A 31 25.51 1.88 -4.21
C ILE A 31 26.31 1.36 -3.02
N VAL A 32 26.98 2.25 -2.28
CA VAL A 32 27.75 1.90 -1.07
C VAL A 32 26.83 1.29 -0.01
N ARG A 33 25.67 1.91 0.25
CA ARG A 33 24.71 1.41 1.24
C ARG A 33 24.19 0.01 0.89
N VAL A 34 23.74 -0.20 -0.35
CA VAL A 34 23.21 -1.49 -0.81
C VAL A 34 24.30 -2.56 -0.74
N THR A 35 25.51 -2.24 -1.21
CA THR A 35 26.67 -3.14 -1.14
C THR A 35 26.97 -3.56 0.31
N LEU A 36 27.03 -2.61 1.25
CA LEU A 36 27.30 -2.92 2.66
C LEU A 36 26.19 -3.79 3.27
N LEU A 37 24.92 -3.47 3.03
CA LEU A 37 23.80 -4.26 3.56
C LEU A 37 23.79 -5.68 3.00
N HIS A 38 24.11 -5.83 1.72
CA HIS A 38 24.19 -7.13 1.06
C HIS A 38 25.36 -7.97 1.60
N LEU A 39 26.56 -7.38 1.71
CA LEU A 39 27.75 -8.07 2.25
C LEU A 39 27.56 -8.49 3.71
N LEU A 40 26.82 -7.72 4.50
CA LEU A 40 26.47 -8.05 5.88
C LEU A 40 25.30 -9.05 5.99
N SER A 41 24.74 -9.53 4.87
CA SER A 41 23.56 -10.41 4.82
C SER A 41 22.35 -9.85 5.57
N ILE A 42 22.22 -8.52 5.60
CA ILE A 42 21.10 -7.81 6.24
C ILE A 42 19.93 -7.66 5.27
N SER A 43 20.20 -7.50 3.95
CA SER A 43 19.13 -7.44 2.95
C SER A 43 18.56 -8.83 2.67
N GLU A 44 17.23 -8.92 2.55
CA GLU A 44 16.54 -10.16 2.19
C GLU A 44 16.99 -10.69 0.81
N SER A 45 17.31 -9.76 -0.11
CA SER A 45 17.81 -10.05 -1.46
C SER A 45 19.17 -10.76 -1.48
N SER A 46 20.00 -10.66 -0.44
CA SER A 46 21.33 -11.30 -0.44
C SER A 46 21.28 -12.83 -0.47
N ARG A 47 20.17 -13.40 -0.01
CA ARG A 47 19.91 -14.85 -0.07
C ARG A 47 19.79 -15.35 -1.50
N TYR A 48 19.27 -14.51 -2.40
CA TYR A 48 18.88 -14.91 -3.75
C TYR A 48 19.77 -14.33 -4.84
N LEU A 49 20.17 -13.07 -4.72
CA LEU A 49 20.90 -12.33 -5.74
C LEU A 49 22.38 -12.17 -5.40
N ASP A 50 23.20 -11.90 -6.40
CA ASP A 50 24.56 -11.37 -6.19
C ASP A 50 24.53 -9.85 -5.92
N VAL A 51 25.60 -9.32 -5.33
CA VAL A 51 25.73 -7.90 -4.99
C VAL A 51 25.50 -7.01 -6.22
N LYS A 52 26.04 -7.42 -7.37
CA LYS A 52 25.97 -6.64 -8.62
C LYS A 52 24.52 -6.47 -9.07
N SER A 53 23.72 -7.53 -8.97
CA SER A 53 22.31 -7.55 -9.37
C SER A 53 21.47 -6.73 -8.41
N ASP A 54 21.69 -6.86 -7.10
CA ASP A 54 20.99 -6.08 -6.06
C ASP A 54 21.25 -4.56 -6.20
N VAL A 55 22.51 -4.19 -6.52
CA VAL A 55 22.87 -2.81 -6.85
C VAL A 55 22.20 -2.36 -8.15
N THR A 56 22.18 -3.20 -9.19
CA THR A 56 21.56 -2.87 -10.49
C THR A 56 20.07 -2.59 -10.33
N ILE A 57 19.34 -3.45 -9.61
CA ILE A 57 17.90 -3.29 -9.31
C ILE A 57 17.67 -2.00 -8.52
N SER A 58 18.48 -1.75 -7.48
CA SER A 58 18.36 -0.55 -6.65
C SER A 58 18.60 0.74 -7.43
N VAL A 59 19.55 0.74 -8.37
CA VAL A 59 19.83 1.89 -9.25
C VAL A 59 18.68 2.11 -10.23
N LEU A 60 18.19 1.05 -10.89
CA LEU A 60 17.06 1.13 -11.82
C LEU A 60 15.80 1.65 -11.14
N ARG A 61 15.49 1.17 -9.93
CA ARG A 61 14.36 1.65 -9.13
C ARG A 61 14.42 3.16 -8.92
N CYS A 62 15.61 3.69 -8.66
CA CYS A 62 15.82 5.12 -8.47
C CYS A 62 15.78 5.94 -9.78
N LEU A 63 15.93 5.31 -10.94
CA LEU A 63 15.81 5.96 -12.24
C LEU A 63 14.37 5.99 -12.75
N LEU A 64 13.59 4.94 -12.47
CA LEU A 64 12.17 4.86 -12.85
C LEU A 64 11.23 5.57 -11.87
N ASP A 65 11.65 5.78 -10.62
CA ASP A 65 10.93 6.58 -9.61
C ASP A 65 11.82 7.76 -9.13
N PRO A 66 12.05 8.77 -9.99
CA PRO A 66 12.85 9.94 -9.62
C PRO A 66 12.05 10.91 -8.75
N SER A 67 12.69 11.55 -7.77
CA SER A 67 12.04 12.57 -6.93
C SER A 67 11.54 13.82 -7.67
N LYS A 68 11.92 13.99 -8.95
CA LYS A 68 11.41 15.00 -9.87
C LYS A 68 11.22 14.34 -11.26
N PRO A 69 9.99 14.09 -11.71
CA PRO A 69 9.75 13.46 -13.01
C PRO A 69 10.21 14.37 -14.15
N SER A 70 10.59 13.75 -15.28
CA SER A 70 10.95 14.45 -16.51
C SER A 70 9.76 14.48 -17.48
N PRO A 71 9.68 15.48 -18.39
CA PRO A 71 8.68 15.46 -19.45
C PRO A 71 8.74 14.19 -20.29
N ILE A 72 7.59 13.76 -20.83
CA ILE A 72 7.47 12.49 -21.58
C ILE A 72 8.31 12.51 -22.85
N SER A 73 8.28 13.61 -23.60
CA SER A 73 9.08 13.78 -24.83
C SER A 73 10.58 13.61 -24.56
N LYS A 74 11.08 14.14 -23.43
CA LYS A 74 12.48 14.02 -23.02
C LYS A 74 12.82 12.58 -22.64
N THR A 75 11.93 11.91 -21.92
CA THR A 75 12.10 10.50 -21.52
C THR A 75 12.10 9.58 -22.74
N GLN A 76 11.21 9.83 -23.71
CA GLN A 76 11.20 9.16 -25.01
C GLN A 76 12.49 9.40 -25.78
N ALA A 77 12.92 10.65 -25.96
CA ALA A 77 14.15 10.96 -26.68
C ALA A 77 15.39 10.27 -26.08
N MET A 78 15.43 10.13 -24.75
CA MET A 78 16.49 9.40 -24.05
C MET A 78 16.47 7.90 -24.34
N THR A 79 15.29 7.27 -24.28
CA THR A 79 15.14 5.81 -24.47
C THR A 79 15.16 5.38 -25.94
N LEU A 80 14.90 6.29 -26.87
CA LEU A 80 14.95 6.07 -28.32
C LEU A 80 16.34 6.30 -28.94
N ARG A 81 17.35 6.65 -28.13
CA ARG A 81 18.71 6.92 -28.62
C ARG A 81 19.37 5.62 -29.08
N ASP A 82 19.54 5.47 -30.40
CA ASP A 82 20.24 4.31 -30.99
C ASP A 82 21.74 4.36 -30.62
N PRO A 83 22.27 3.38 -29.85
CA PRO A 83 23.68 3.34 -29.46
C PRO A 83 24.63 2.93 -30.61
N GLY A 84 24.08 2.66 -31.80
CA GLY A 84 24.79 2.10 -32.93
C GLY A 84 24.84 0.57 -32.90
N ILE A 85 25.21 -0.02 -34.04
CA ILE A 85 25.24 -1.47 -34.22
C ILE A 85 26.70 -1.93 -34.32
N ARG A 86 27.13 -2.75 -33.34
CA ARG A 86 28.49 -3.31 -33.30
C ARG A 86 28.45 -4.77 -32.86
N GLY A 87 29.45 -5.51 -33.32
CA GLY A 87 29.74 -6.86 -32.89
C GLY A 87 29.06 -7.95 -33.69
N ARG A 88 28.81 -9.08 -33.03
CA ARG A 88 28.30 -10.32 -33.62
C ARG A 88 26.79 -10.29 -33.89
N ILE A 89 26.34 -9.28 -34.62
CA ILE A 89 24.94 -9.07 -34.96
C ILE A 89 24.83 -8.58 -36.39
N TRP A 90 23.90 -9.15 -37.13
CA TRP A 90 23.37 -8.59 -38.36
C TRP A 90 22.13 -7.78 -38.01
N VAL A 91 22.05 -6.56 -38.55
CA VAL A 91 20.83 -5.75 -38.51
C VAL A 91 20.58 -5.22 -39.92
N SER A 92 19.42 -5.53 -40.48
CA SER A 92 18.91 -4.94 -41.71
C SER A 92 17.60 -4.20 -41.40
N LYS A 93 17.56 -2.90 -41.70
CA LYS A 93 16.42 -2.02 -41.44
C LYS A 93 15.42 -2.10 -42.59
N VAL A 94 14.14 -2.23 -42.27
CA VAL A 94 13.04 -2.34 -43.24
C VAL A 94 11.88 -1.44 -42.84
N ALA A 95 11.08 -1.05 -43.83
CA ALA A 95 9.79 -0.40 -43.61
C ALA A 95 8.73 -1.09 -44.47
N SER A 96 7.58 -1.41 -43.88
CA SER A 96 6.48 -2.04 -44.63
C SER A 96 5.89 -1.07 -45.64
N LYS A 97 5.36 -1.60 -46.76
CA LYS A 97 4.57 -0.81 -47.69
C LYS A 97 3.18 -0.58 -47.09
N ILE A 98 2.61 0.59 -47.35
CA ILE A 98 1.24 0.91 -46.94
C ILE A 98 0.29 0.22 -47.92
N PRO A 99 -0.62 -0.67 -47.45
CA PRO A 99 -1.63 -1.25 -48.32
C PRO A 99 -2.57 -0.15 -48.85
N PRO A 100 -3.03 -0.24 -50.11
CA PRO A 100 -3.98 0.74 -50.64
C PRO A 100 -5.39 0.59 -50.04
N GLU A 101 -5.71 -0.59 -49.49
CA GLU A 101 -7.00 -0.86 -48.85
C GLU A 101 -7.00 -0.57 -47.35
N ASN A 102 -8.19 -0.29 -46.79
CA ASN A 102 -8.39 -0.12 -45.35
C ASN A 102 -8.76 -1.41 -44.62
N HIS A 103 -8.91 -2.54 -45.31
CA HIS A 103 -9.54 -3.75 -44.77
C HIS A 103 -8.79 -4.34 -43.56
N ILE A 104 -7.46 -4.19 -43.48
CA ILE A 104 -6.69 -4.64 -42.30
C ILE A 104 -7.04 -3.82 -41.05
N ARG A 105 -7.23 -2.51 -41.21
CA ARG A 105 -7.71 -1.64 -40.13
C ARG A 105 -9.15 -2.00 -39.81
N ASP A 106 -10.02 -2.11 -40.81
CA ASP A 106 -11.44 -2.39 -40.60
C ASP A 106 -11.65 -3.74 -39.88
N ALA A 107 -10.85 -4.76 -40.17
CA ALA A 107 -10.83 -6.03 -39.45
C ALA A 107 -10.39 -5.88 -37.98
N LEU A 108 -9.35 -5.08 -37.72
CA LEU A 108 -8.94 -4.76 -36.35
C LEU A 108 -10.05 -4.03 -35.58
N LEU A 109 -10.69 -3.04 -36.20
CA LEU A 109 -11.77 -2.28 -35.55
C LEU A 109 -12.97 -3.18 -35.26
N ALA A 110 -13.31 -4.08 -36.17
CA ALA A 110 -14.35 -5.08 -35.96
C ALA A 110 -14.01 -6.07 -34.83
N ALA A 111 -12.74 -6.43 -34.66
CA ALA A 111 -12.29 -7.27 -33.55
C ALA A 111 -12.37 -6.52 -32.21
N VAL A 112 -11.92 -5.26 -32.16
CA VAL A 112 -12.07 -4.39 -30.98
C VAL A 112 -13.56 -4.24 -30.62
N ASP A 113 -14.42 -3.93 -31.58
CA ASP A 113 -15.85 -3.78 -31.33
C ASP A 113 -16.52 -5.09 -30.91
N GLY A 114 -16.12 -6.23 -31.49
CA GLY A 114 -16.65 -7.56 -31.18
C GLY A 114 -16.37 -8.03 -29.75
N MET A 115 -15.30 -7.51 -29.13
CA MET A 115 -14.86 -7.91 -27.78
C MET A 115 -15.37 -7.00 -26.65
N LYS A 116 -16.29 -6.07 -26.92
CA LYS A 116 -16.90 -5.20 -25.88
C LYS A 116 -17.96 -5.95 -25.07
N GLU A 117 -17.97 -5.75 -23.75
CA GLU A 117 -18.92 -6.41 -22.85
C GLU A 117 -20.30 -5.74 -22.77
N GLN A 118 -20.37 -4.41 -22.87
CA GLN A 118 -21.61 -3.64 -22.87
C GLN A 118 -21.75 -2.88 -24.19
N LYS A 119 -22.96 -2.84 -24.76
CA LYS A 119 -23.35 -1.89 -25.83
C LYS A 119 -23.45 -0.46 -25.28
N SER A 120 -22.47 -0.04 -24.48
CA SER A 120 -22.39 1.31 -23.92
C SER A 120 -22.07 2.32 -25.03
N SER A 121 -22.52 3.55 -24.82
CA SER A 121 -22.69 4.65 -25.77
C SER A 121 -21.56 4.82 -26.79
N THR A 122 -21.93 5.37 -27.95
CA THR A 122 -21.13 5.83 -29.10
C THR A 122 -19.95 6.77 -28.77
N THR A 123 -19.01 6.37 -27.92
CA THR A 123 -17.69 7.02 -27.84
C THR A 123 -16.84 6.43 -28.96
N SER A 124 -16.52 7.25 -29.96
CA SER A 124 -15.62 6.84 -31.05
C SER A 124 -14.18 6.75 -30.52
N PHE A 125 -13.54 5.58 -30.62
CA PHE A 125 -12.08 5.49 -30.48
C PHE A 125 -11.42 6.29 -31.61
N ARG A 126 -10.19 6.75 -31.37
CA ARG A 126 -9.39 7.35 -32.43
C ARG A 126 -9.04 6.27 -33.46
N ILE A 127 -9.63 6.35 -34.65
CA ILE A 127 -9.31 5.46 -35.76
C ILE A 127 -7.84 5.69 -36.15
N PRO A 128 -6.94 4.71 -35.98
CA PRO A 128 -5.54 4.89 -36.34
C PRO A 128 -5.36 4.87 -37.86
N ASP A 129 -4.48 5.72 -38.36
CA ASP A 129 -4.05 5.65 -39.76
C ASP A 129 -3.16 4.41 -39.98
N ILE A 130 -3.31 3.79 -41.15
CA ILE A 130 -2.39 2.76 -41.63
C ILE A 130 -1.11 3.47 -42.07
N ALA A 131 0.00 3.15 -41.42
CA ALA A 131 1.29 3.77 -41.67
C ALA A 131 2.32 2.74 -42.13
N SER A 132 3.42 3.22 -42.73
CA SER A 132 4.59 2.40 -43.00
C SER A 132 5.26 2.05 -41.67
N VAL A 133 5.30 0.75 -41.34
CA VAL A 133 5.81 0.25 -40.06
C VAL A 133 7.28 -0.09 -40.22
N GLN A 134 8.13 0.54 -39.41
CA GLN A 134 9.56 0.27 -39.41
C GLN A 134 9.88 -0.98 -38.58
N ALA A 135 10.90 -1.73 -38.99
CA ALA A 135 11.39 -2.89 -38.26
C ALA A 135 12.89 -3.14 -38.51
N GLU A 136 13.47 -3.98 -37.67
CA GLU A 136 14.85 -4.47 -37.80
C GLU A 136 14.86 -6.00 -37.93
N TRP A 137 15.33 -6.50 -39.06
CA TRP A 137 15.76 -7.89 -39.20
C TRP A 137 17.05 -8.09 -38.42
N THR A 138 17.04 -8.99 -37.45
CA THR A 138 18.19 -9.32 -36.61
C THR A 138 18.60 -10.78 -36.80
N GLY A 139 19.89 -11.00 -37.04
CA GLY A 139 20.52 -12.31 -37.11
C GLY A 139 21.84 -12.35 -36.35
N TYR A 140 22.34 -13.54 -36.07
CA TYR A 140 23.65 -13.70 -35.44
C TYR A 140 24.76 -13.71 -36.49
N ARG A 141 25.76 -12.84 -36.33
CA ARG A 141 26.92 -12.74 -37.23
C ARG A 141 28.10 -13.50 -36.61
N ALA A 142 28.22 -14.78 -36.93
CA ALA A 142 29.12 -15.71 -36.24
C ALA A 142 30.59 -15.35 -36.42
N ASN A 143 30.98 -14.91 -37.63
CA ASN A 143 32.37 -14.65 -38.02
C ASN A 143 32.84 -13.22 -37.71
N ALA A 144 32.01 -12.40 -37.06
CA ALA A 144 32.36 -11.04 -36.67
C ALA A 144 33.21 -10.98 -35.38
N ALA A 145 34.14 -10.02 -35.34
CA ALA A 145 34.81 -9.63 -34.11
C ALA A 145 33.82 -8.94 -33.14
N PRO A 146 34.01 -9.03 -31.80
CA PRO A 146 33.07 -8.52 -30.80
C PRO A 146 32.66 -7.04 -30.94
N ASP A 147 33.50 -6.20 -31.55
CA ASP A 147 33.24 -4.76 -31.73
C ASP A 147 33.22 -4.32 -33.20
N SER A 148 33.22 -5.27 -34.14
CA SER A 148 33.24 -4.93 -35.57
C SER A 148 31.97 -4.17 -35.99
N PRO A 149 32.09 -3.11 -36.82
CA PRO A 149 30.92 -2.45 -37.37
C PRO A 149 30.19 -3.36 -38.35
N LEU A 150 28.93 -3.02 -38.65
CA LEU A 150 28.25 -3.60 -39.80
C LEU A 150 28.97 -3.22 -41.10
N PRO A 151 28.98 -4.10 -42.11
CA PRO A 151 29.45 -3.75 -43.45
C PRO A 151 28.65 -2.57 -44.02
N ALA A 152 29.35 -1.68 -44.72
CA ALA A 152 28.76 -0.53 -45.41
C ALA A 152 28.15 -0.95 -46.77
N ILE A 153 27.16 -1.84 -46.72
CA ILE A 153 26.39 -2.35 -47.87
C ILE A 153 24.92 -1.97 -47.74
N SER A 154 24.10 -2.18 -48.78
CA SER A 154 22.66 -1.86 -48.75
C SER A 154 21.91 -2.72 -47.72
N GLU A 155 20.76 -2.25 -47.23
CA GLU A 155 19.94 -3.03 -46.28
C GLU A 155 19.50 -4.39 -46.85
N GLU A 156 19.23 -4.44 -48.15
CA GLU A 156 18.88 -5.67 -48.87
C GLU A 156 20.07 -6.64 -48.93
N GLU A 157 21.28 -6.15 -49.19
CA GLU A 157 22.48 -6.99 -49.16
C GLU A 157 22.79 -7.47 -47.74
N LYS A 158 22.60 -6.61 -46.71
CA LYS A 158 22.72 -7.03 -45.31
C LYS A 158 21.74 -8.15 -44.97
N TYR A 159 20.50 -8.06 -45.46
CA TYR A 159 19.51 -9.11 -45.27
C TYR A 159 19.94 -10.40 -45.98
N ARG A 160 20.38 -10.33 -47.24
CA ARG A 160 20.86 -11.50 -48.00
C ARG A 160 22.07 -12.17 -47.32
N GLU A 161 23.05 -11.40 -46.84
CA GLU A 161 24.20 -11.94 -46.10
C GLU A 161 23.79 -12.53 -44.74
N MET A 162 22.87 -11.88 -44.01
CA MET A 162 22.33 -12.41 -42.76
C MET A 162 21.67 -13.77 -42.97
N MET A 163 20.86 -13.90 -44.03
CA MET A 163 20.13 -15.12 -44.34
C MET A 163 21.05 -16.31 -44.67
N LYS A 164 22.26 -16.06 -45.19
CA LYS A 164 23.27 -17.13 -45.39
C LYS A 164 23.77 -17.74 -44.08
N GLU A 165 23.66 -17.01 -42.96
CA GLU A 165 24.06 -17.49 -41.63
C GLU A 165 22.89 -18.05 -40.81
N CYS A 166 21.64 -17.89 -41.26
CA CYS A 166 20.47 -18.53 -40.64
C CYS A 166 20.49 -20.05 -40.90
N LYS A 167 20.37 -20.83 -39.83
CA LYS A 167 20.48 -22.30 -39.86
C LYS A 167 19.15 -23.03 -39.70
N SER A 168 18.10 -22.30 -39.36
CA SER A 168 16.76 -22.83 -39.12
C SER A 168 15.69 -21.87 -39.63
N SER A 169 14.45 -22.36 -39.80
CA SER A 169 13.32 -21.59 -40.31
C SER A 169 12.66 -20.57 -39.35
N PRO A 170 12.73 -20.68 -38.00
CA PRO A 170 12.01 -19.79 -37.10
C PRO A 170 12.23 -18.30 -37.39
N THR A 171 11.12 -17.59 -37.54
CA THR A 171 11.06 -16.14 -37.61
C THR A 171 10.33 -15.60 -36.38
N ILE A 172 11.07 -14.95 -35.49
CA ILE A 172 10.50 -14.38 -34.27
C ILE A 172 9.98 -12.98 -34.60
N LEU A 173 8.66 -12.79 -34.65
CA LEU A 173 8.04 -11.46 -34.72
C LEU A 173 8.08 -10.85 -33.32
N TYR A 174 9.01 -9.92 -33.10
CA TYR A 174 9.36 -9.44 -31.77
C TYR A 174 8.87 -8.03 -31.49
N PHE A 175 8.20 -7.87 -30.34
CA PHE A 175 7.74 -6.59 -29.82
C PHE A 175 8.50 -6.25 -28.53
N HIS A 176 9.08 -5.06 -28.49
CA HIS A 176 9.87 -4.62 -27.35
C HIS A 176 9.00 -4.18 -26.16
N GLY A 177 9.50 -4.36 -24.94
CA GLY A 177 8.95 -3.74 -23.74
C GLY A 177 9.11 -2.22 -23.70
N GLY A 178 8.73 -1.59 -22.58
CA GLY A 178 8.81 -0.13 -22.39
C GLY A 178 7.47 0.56 -22.12
N ALA A 179 6.51 -0.15 -21.52
CA ALA A 179 5.21 0.40 -21.10
C ALA A 179 4.44 1.13 -22.23
N TYR A 180 4.64 0.73 -23.49
CA TYR A 180 4.08 1.35 -24.71
C TYR A 180 4.50 2.80 -25.03
N TYR A 181 5.32 3.45 -24.19
CA TYR A 181 5.77 4.82 -24.41
C TYR A 181 7.29 4.99 -24.38
N LEU A 182 8.05 3.93 -24.12
CA LEU A 182 9.52 3.92 -24.05
C LEU A 182 10.10 2.87 -25.00
N CYS A 183 11.41 2.98 -25.20
CA CYS A 183 12.23 1.99 -25.90
C CYS A 183 11.89 1.82 -27.38
N ASP A 184 12.72 1.03 -28.06
CA ASP A 184 12.59 0.69 -29.48
C ASP A 184 13.33 -0.63 -29.78
N PRO A 185 13.33 -1.13 -31.04
CA PRO A 185 14.14 -2.29 -31.40
C PRO A 185 15.62 -2.19 -31.05
N SER A 186 16.21 -0.99 -31.08
CA SER A 186 17.64 -0.78 -30.82
C SER A 186 18.02 -1.13 -29.38
N THR A 187 17.15 -0.82 -28.42
CA THR A 187 17.32 -1.16 -26.99
C THR A 187 17.29 -2.68 -26.73
N HIS A 188 16.61 -3.46 -27.58
CA HIS A 188 16.40 -4.89 -27.40
C HIS A 188 17.34 -5.78 -28.22
N ARG A 189 18.21 -5.20 -29.08
CA ARG A 189 19.22 -5.91 -29.87
C ARG A 189 20.05 -6.95 -29.08
N PRO A 190 20.48 -6.71 -27.83
CA PRO A 190 21.20 -7.73 -27.06
C PRO A 190 20.38 -9.02 -26.84
N CYS A 191 19.08 -8.89 -26.58
CA CYS A 191 18.16 -10.01 -26.37
C CYS A 191 17.85 -10.70 -27.69
N THR A 192 17.42 -9.95 -28.70
CA THR A 192 17.05 -10.50 -30.01
C THR A 192 18.24 -11.16 -30.72
N LYS A 193 19.46 -10.63 -30.56
CA LYS A 193 20.70 -11.30 -31.01
C LYS A 193 20.90 -12.66 -30.35
N LYS A 194 20.65 -12.78 -29.04
CA LYS A 194 20.78 -14.06 -28.32
C LYS A 194 19.71 -15.05 -28.78
N LEU A 195 18.47 -14.60 -28.96
CA LEU A 195 17.40 -15.43 -29.51
C LEU A 195 17.72 -15.93 -30.92
N ALA A 196 18.18 -15.05 -31.83
CA ALA A 196 18.63 -15.43 -33.17
C ALA A 196 19.77 -16.46 -33.12
N LYS A 197 20.74 -16.26 -32.22
CA LYS A 197 21.86 -17.20 -32.04
C LYS A 197 21.40 -18.58 -31.56
N LEU A 198 20.56 -18.62 -30.52
CA LEU A 198 20.16 -19.86 -29.86
C LEU A 198 19.17 -20.66 -30.72
N THR A 199 18.25 -19.97 -31.38
CA THR A 199 17.29 -20.62 -32.28
C THR A 199 17.92 -21.02 -33.62
N GLY A 200 18.99 -20.34 -34.04
CA GLY A 200 19.56 -20.43 -35.38
C GLY A 200 18.73 -19.69 -36.44
N GLY A 201 17.63 -19.06 -36.04
CA GLY A 201 16.69 -18.37 -36.92
C GLY A 201 16.97 -16.87 -37.03
N ARG A 202 15.90 -16.10 -37.20
CA ARG A 202 15.92 -14.65 -37.41
C ARG A 202 14.83 -13.96 -36.60
N VAL A 203 15.05 -12.69 -36.25
CA VAL A 203 14.08 -11.88 -35.49
C VAL A 203 13.65 -10.68 -36.33
N TYR A 204 12.35 -10.47 -36.45
CA TYR A 204 11.74 -9.27 -37.02
C TYR A 204 11.29 -8.36 -35.89
N SER A 205 12.13 -7.40 -35.49
CA SER A 205 11.86 -6.52 -34.34
C SER A 205 11.09 -5.28 -34.77
N VAL A 206 9.84 -5.16 -34.34
CA VAL A 206 8.92 -4.09 -34.79
C VAL A 206 9.14 -2.81 -34.01
N ARG A 207 9.24 -1.68 -34.73
CA ARG A 207 9.22 -0.33 -34.16
C ARG A 207 7.79 0.19 -34.19
N TYR A 208 6.96 -0.30 -33.29
CA TYR A 208 5.56 0.11 -33.19
C TYR A 208 5.44 1.56 -32.70
N ARG A 209 4.38 2.25 -33.08
CA ARG A 209 4.12 3.64 -32.67
C ARG A 209 3.89 3.72 -31.16
N LEU A 210 4.54 4.68 -30.52
CA LEU A 210 4.48 4.90 -29.08
C LEU A 210 3.31 5.82 -28.67
N ALA A 211 2.78 5.56 -27.49
CA ALA A 211 1.87 6.46 -26.79
C ALA A 211 2.68 7.56 -26.06
N PRO A 212 2.09 8.71 -25.66
CA PRO A 212 0.70 9.11 -25.82
C PRO A 212 0.34 9.59 -27.22
N GLN A 213 1.30 9.83 -28.12
CA GLN A 213 1.06 10.34 -29.48
C GLN A 213 0.11 9.42 -30.27
N HIS A 214 0.30 8.11 -30.11
CA HIS A 214 -0.47 7.08 -30.78
C HIS A 214 -1.06 6.09 -29.75
N PRO A 215 -2.21 6.43 -29.10
CA PRO A 215 -2.86 5.53 -28.17
C PRO A 215 -3.28 4.21 -28.83
N PHE A 216 -3.64 3.23 -27.99
CA PHE A 216 -4.40 2.06 -28.42
C PHE A 216 -5.56 2.46 -29.36
N PRO A 217 -5.76 1.76 -30.50
CA PRO A 217 -5.10 0.52 -30.91
C PRO A 217 -3.93 0.70 -31.91
N SER A 218 -3.21 1.83 -31.93
CA SER A 218 -2.18 2.12 -32.95
C SER A 218 -1.03 1.10 -33.00
N ALA A 219 -0.44 0.76 -31.85
CA ALA A 219 0.63 -0.24 -31.77
C ALA A 219 0.16 -1.65 -32.21
N LEU A 220 -1.10 -1.99 -31.92
CA LEU A 220 -1.73 -3.23 -32.34
C LEU A 220 -1.96 -3.28 -33.86
N LEU A 221 -2.35 -2.17 -34.48
CA LEU A 221 -2.41 -2.07 -35.94
C LEU A 221 -1.03 -2.28 -36.56
N ASP A 222 0.01 -1.69 -35.99
CA ASP A 222 1.39 -1.84 -36.48
C ASP A 222 1.89 -3.29 -36.35
N ALA A 223 1.49 -3.98 -35.28
CA ALA A 223 1.74 -5.40 -35.07
C ALA A 223 1.03 -6.27 -36.12
N LEU A 224 -0.24 -5.99 -36.41
CA LEU A 224 -1.03 -6.72 -37.43
C LEU A 224 -0.46 -6.50 -38.84
N VAL A 225 -0.09 -5.26 -39.19
CA VAL A 225 0.58 -4.92 -40.45
C VAL A 225 1.92 -5.64 -40.58
N SER A 226 2.70 -5.75 -39.50
CA SER A 226 3.98 -6.46 -39.49
C SER A 226 3.78 -7.96 -39.75
N TYR A 227 2.77 -8.57 -39.12
CA TYR A 227 2.45 -9.98 -39.34
C TYR A 227 2.02 -10.26 -40.79
N PHE A 228 1.14 -9.42 -41.35
CA PHE A 228 0.73 -9.53 -42.75
C PHE A 228 1.87 -9.27 -43.74
N THR A 229 2.79 -8.37 -43.40
CA THR A 229 4.00 -8.14 -44.19
C THR A 229 4.87 -9.40 -44.24
N LEU A 230 4.99 -10.14 -43.12
CA LEU A 230 5.74 -11.40 -43.06
C LEU A 230 5.06 -12.53 -43.86
N LEU A 231 3.75 -12.70 -43.69
CA LEU A 231 2.98 -13.76 -44.35
C LEU A 231 2.83 -13.52 -45.86
N TYR A 232 2.53 -12.28 -46.24
CA TYR A 232 2.12 -11.89 -47.58
C TYR A 232 2.91 -10.66 -48.04
N PRO A 233 4.24 -10.77 -48.20
CA PRO A 233 5.06 -9.64 -48.60
C PRO A 233 4.62 -9.12 -49.98
N PRO A 234 4.34 -7.81 -50.12
CA PRO A 234 3.99 -7.24 -51.42
C PRO A 234 5.15 -7.35 -52.42
N PRO A 235 4.89 -7.28 -53.74
CA PRO A 235 5.93 -7.33 -54.76
C PRO A 235 7.09 -6.35 -54.49
N GLY A 236 8.33 -6.82 -54.61
CA GLY A 236 9.53 -6.03 -54.32
C GLY A 236 9.86 -5.86 -52.83
N SER A 237 9.33 -6.71 -51.96
CA SER A 237 9.77 -6.82 -50.56
C SER A 237 11.14 -7.49 -50.45
N MET A 238 11.89 -7.19 -49.39
CA MET A 238 13.22 -7.77 -49.17
C MET A 238 13.22 -9.25 -48.79
N HIS A 239 12.07 -9.81 -48.45
CA HIS A 239 11.93 -11.20 -48.02
C HIS A 239 10.77 -11.89 -48.74
N GLU A 240 10.87 -13.22 -48.83
CA GLU A 240 9.81 -14.09 -49.30
C GLU A 240 8.75 -14.34 -48.23
N ALA A 241 7.59 -14.86 -48.62
CA ALA A 241 6.51 -15.20 -47.71
C ALA A 241 7.00 -16.17 -46.63
N VAL A 242 6.81 -15.82 -45.37
CA VAL A 242 7.15 -16.69 -44.24
C VAL A 242 5.89 -17.49 -43.87
N PRO A 243 5.92 -18.84 -43.89
CA PRO A 243 4.80 -19.65 -43.46
C PRO A 243 4.40 -19.31 -42.02
N ALA A 244 3.10 -19.26 -41.73
CA ALA A 244 2.59 -18.99 -40.38
C ALA A 244 3.15 -19.96 -39.33
N GLY A 245 3.35 -21.24 -39.69
CA GLY A 245 3.97 -22.26 -38.85
C GLY A 245 5.47 -22.06 -38.56
N ASP A 246 6.14 -21.13 -39.25
CA ASP A 246 7.51 -20.72 -38.96
C ASP A 246 7.59 -19.40 -38.17
N ILE A 247 6.45 -18.74 -37.92
CA ILE A 247 6.41 -17.46 -37.19
C ILE A 247 6.06 -17.71 -35.73
N VAL A 248 6.87 -17.17 -34.82
CA VAL A 248 6.56 -17.14 -33.38
C VAL A 248 6.45 -15.69 -32.92
N PHE A 249 5.38 -15.35 -32.22
CA PHE A 249 5.27 -14.03 -31.60
C PHE A 249 6.12 -14.00 -30.32
N GLY A 250 6.89 -12.94 -30.13
CA GLY A 250 7.78 -12.81 -28.99
C GLY A 250 7.77 -11.40 -28.43
N GLY A 251 7.87 -11.28 -27.11
CA GLY A 251 8.06 -9.97 -26.50
C GLY A 251 8.24 -10.05 -24.99
N ASP A 252 8.59 -8.91 -24.41
CA ASP A 252 8.76 -8.73 -22.98
C ASP A 252 7.89 -7.58 -22.46
N SER A 253 7.41 -7.65 -21.22
CA SER A 253 6.65 -6.53 -20.61
C SER A 253 5.46 -6.10 -21.49
N ALA A 254 5.38 -4.82 -21.87
CA ALA A 254 4.39 -4.30 -22.82
C ALA A 254 4.44 -4.98 -24.21
N GLY A 255 5.61 -5.42 -24.67
CA GLY A 255 5.74 -6.19 -25.92
C GLY A 255 5.24 -7.64 -25.79
N GLY A 256 5.37 -8.22 -24.60
CA GLY A 256 4.73 -9.50 -24.25
C GLY A 256 3.21 -9.38 -24.28
N ASN A 257 2.67 -8.29 -23.71
CA ASN A 257 1.25 -7.94 -23.85
C ASN A 257 0.86 -7.79 -25.32
N LEU A 258 1.59 -6.99 -26.12
CA LEU A 258 1.28 -6.77 -27.53
C LEU A 258 1.26 -8.08 -28.35
N SER A 259 2.14 -9.03 -28.03
CA SER A 259 2.17 -10.37 -28.64
C SER A 259 0.87 -11.15 -28.36
N LEU A 260 0.41 -11.12 -27.10
CA LEU A 260 -0.80 -11.80 -26.65
C LEU A 260 -2.08 -11.10 -27.16
N VAL A 261 -2.09 -9.77 -27.21
CA VAL A 261 -3.19 -8.97 -27.77
C VAL A 261 -3.30 -9.20 -29.28
N LEU A 262 -2.18 -9.28 -30.00
CA LEU A 262 -2.19 -9.63 -31.42
C LEU A 262 -2.81 -11.02 -31.62
N LEU A 263 -2.38 -12.03 -30.84
CA LEU A 263 -2.98 -13.36 -30.91
C LEU A 263 -4.50 -13.31 -30.69
N GLN A 264 -4.96 -12.61 -29.65
CA GLN A 264 -6.39 -12.50 -29.37
C GLN A 264 -7.17 -11.78 -30.49
N THR A 265 -6.55 -10.78 -31.12
CA THR A 265 -7.12 -10.12 -32.30
C THR A 265 -7.27 -11.11 -33.45
N LEU A 266 -6.26 -11.94 -33.74
CA LEU A 266 -6.34 -12.95 -34.80
C LEU A 266 -7.40 -14.01 -34.52
N LEU A 267 -7.51 -14.47 -33.27
CA LEU A 267 -8.56 -15.39 -32.84
C LEU A 267 -9.95 -14.80 -33.06
N GLU A 268 -10.16 -13.54 -32.67
CA GLU A 268 -11.44 -12.87 -32.87
C GLU A 268 -11.77 -12.66 -34.36
N VAL A 269 -10.82 -12.20 -35.17
CA VAL A 269 -11.03 -12.05 -36.62
C VAL A 269 -11.40 -13.39 -37.27
N ARG A 270 -10.79 -14.49 -36.84
CA ARG A 270 -11.13 -15.85 -37.29
C ARG A 270 -12.50 -16.31 -36.81
N ARG A 271 -12.87 -16.06 -35.55
CA ARG A 271 -14.21 -16.36 -35.01
C ARG A 271 -15.31 -15.63 -35.77
N GLN A 272 -15.02 -14.42 -36.25
CA GLN A 272 -15.91 -13.65 -37.12
C GLN A 272 -15.91 -14.14 -38.58
N GLY A 273 -15.09 -15.13 -38.95
CA GLY A 273 -14.98 -15.65 -40.32
C GLY A 273 -14.47 -14.62 -41.33
N ARG A 274 -13.75 -13.59 -40.87
CA ARG A 274 -13.30 -12.48 -41.70
C ARG A 274 -11.99 -12.80 -42.41
N LYS A 275 -11.94 -12.44 -43.69
CA LYS A 275 -10.72 -12.37 -44.49
C LYS A 275 -10.28 -10.91 -44.65
N ILE A 276 -9.02 -10.69 -44.97
CA ILE A 276 -8.44 -9.35 -45.12
C ILE A 276 -7.93 -9.20 -46.55
N THR A 277 -8.46 -8.22 -47.30
CA THR A 277 -7.86 -7.85 -48.58
C THR A 277 -6.54 -7.14 -48.32
N TRP A 278 -5.48 -7.62 -48.97
CA TRP A 278 -4.12 -7.17 -48.77
C TRP A 278 -3.41 -7.08 -50.13
N PHE A 279 -3.17 -5.85 -50.60
CA PHE A 279 -2.57 -5.58 -51.92
C PHE A 279 -3.36 -6.26 -53.07
N GLY A 280 -4.68 -6.04 -53.09
CA GLY A 280 -5.60 -6.52 -54.12
C GLY A 280 -6.05 -7.97 -53.99
N GLU A 281 -5.48 -8.75 -53.08
CA GLU A 281 -5.82 -10.17 -52.90
C GLU A 281 -6.50 -10.41 -51.54
N GLU A 282 -7.56 -11.23 -51.53
CA GLU A 282 -8.19 -11.67 -50.29
C GLU A 282 -7.33 -12.72 -49.59
N ARG A 283 -6.93 -12.44 -48.34
CA ARG A 283 -6.02 -13.28 -47.56
C ARG A 283 -6.72 -13.89 -46.35
N GLU A 284 -6.33 -15.13 -46.06
CA GLU A 284 -6.63 -15.79 -44.81
C GLU A 284 -5.86 -15.17 -43.63
N VAL A 285 -6.34 -15.42 -42.42
CA VAL A 285 -5.72 -14.96 -41.18
C VAL A 285 -5.21 -16.18 -40.40
N PRO A 286 -4.06 -16.78 -40.78
CA PRO A 286 -3.51 -17.91 -40.06
C PRO A 286 -3.02 -17.50 -38.66
N LEU A 287 -2.93 -18.47 -37.74
CA LEU A 287 -2.33 -18.29 -36.42
C LEU A 287 -0.82 -18.58 -36.49
N PRO A 288 0.03 -17.92 -35.68
CA PRO A 288 1.45 -18.25 -35.60
C PRO A 288 1.68 -19.65 -35.04
N ALA A 289 2.90 -20.17 -35.19
CA ALA A 289 3.31 -21.45 -34.61
C ALA A 289 3.17 -21.48 -33.08
N ALA A 290 3.50 -20.36 -32.43
CA ALA A 290 3.39 -20.17 -30.98
C ALA A 290 3.48 -18.69 -30.58
N VAL A 291 3.24 -18.42 -29.28
CA VAL A 291 3.50 -17.13 -28.64
C VAL A 291 4.45 -17.32 -27.46
N THR A 292 5.37 -16.37 -27.26
CA THR A 292 6.31 -16.36 -26.16
C THR A 292 6.33 -14.99 -25.49
N ALA A 293 6.15 -14.96 -24.18
CA ALA A 293 6.05 -13.71 -23.42
C ALA A 293 6.89 -13.76 -22.14
N ASN A 294 7.77 -12.77 -21.96
CA ASN A 294 8.60 -12.63 -20.78
C ASN A 294 8.05 -11.50 -19.90
N SER A 295 7.57 -11.83 -18.70
CA SER A 295 6.94 -10.90 -17.78
C SER A 295 5.86 -10.02 -18.45
N PRO A 296 4.88 -10.58 -19.20
CA PRO A 296 3.93 -9.77 -19.95
C PRO A 296 3.08 -8.89 -19.03
N TRP A 297 3.03 -7.58 -19.30
CA TRP A 297 2.16 -6.67 -18.52
C TRP A 297 0.72 -6.70 -19.06
N ILE A 298 -0.14 -7.55 -18.50
CA ILE A 298 -1.49 -7.81 -19.00
C ILE A 298 -2.60 -7.00 -18.33
N ASP A 299 -2.37 -6.53 -17.11
CA ASP A 299 -3.25 -5.76 -16.23
C ASP A 299 -2.86 -4.27 -16.27
N ILE A 300 -3.35 -3.57 -17.30
CA ILE A 300 -3.05 -2.14 -17.51
C ILE A 300 -3.59 -1.27 -16.37
N VAL A 301 -4.62 -1.72 -15.64
CA VAL A 301 -5.17 -1.01 -14.48
C VAL A 301 -4.41 -1.27 -13.18
N GLN A 302 -3.42 -2.16 -13.17
CA GLN A 302 -2.62 -2.51 -11.99
C GLN A 302 -3.51 -2.91 -10.80
N SER A 303 -4.54 -3.70 -11.08
CA SER A 303 -5.51 -4.19 -10.11
C SER A 303 -4.94 -5.29 -9.20
N MET A 304 -4.00 -6.11 -9.70
CA MET A 304 -3.52 -7.33 -9.04
C MET A 304 -2.54 -7.10 -7.87
N PRO A 305 -2.51 -7.98 -6.85
CA PRO A 305 -1.71 -7.77 -5.64
C PRO A 305 -0.20 -7.70 -5.71
N SER A 306 0.40 -8.41 -6.65
CA SER A 306 1.85 -8.35 -6.84
C SER A 306 2.39 -6.93 -7.08
N TRP A 307 1.60 -5.99 -7.63
CA TRP A 307 1.99 -4.58 -7.81
C TRP A 307 2.36 -3.85 -6.51
N GLY A 308 1.84 -4.32 -5.36
CA GLY A 308 2.20 -3.84 -4.03
C GLY A 308 3.15 -4.79 -3.31
N SER A 309 2.73 -6.04 -3.14
CA SER A 309 3.40 -7.03 -2.28
C SER A 309 4.79 -7.43 -2.78
N ASN A 310 5.00 -7.45 -4.11
CA ASN A 310 6.27 -7.86 -4.72
C ASN A 310 7.20 -6.69 -5.07
N SER A 311 6.77 -5.44 -4.87
CA SER A 311 7.58 -4.25 -5.20
C SER A 311 8.98 -4.23 -4.57
N LYS A 312 9.20 -4.94 -3.46
CA LYS A 312 10.51 -5.10 -2.82
C LYS A 312 11.53 -5.86 -3.68
N TRP A 313 11.08 -6.80 -4.51
CA TRP A 313 11.90 -7.62 -5.40
C TRP A 313 12.15 -6.97 -6.75
N ASP A 314 11.39 -5.92 -7.09
CA ASP A 314 11.31 -5.39 -8.44
C ASP A 314 11.83 -3.95 -8.54
N TYR A 315 12.32 -3.55 -9.72
CA TYR A 315 12.72 -2.17 -9.98
C TYR A 315 11.56 -1.32 -10.52
N LEU A 316 10.45 -1.93 -10.93
CA LEU A 316 9.26 -1.19 -11.31
C LEU A 316 8.69 -0.39 -10.12
N PRO A 317 8.15 0.81 -10.36
CA PRO A 317 7.51 1.59 -9.31
C PRO A 317 6.25 0.84 -8.79
N PRO A 318 6.00 0.82 -7.47
CA PRO A 318 4.80 0.22 -6.90
C PRO A 318 3.52 0.93 -7.38
N LYS A 319 2.38 0.26 -7.16
CA LYS A 319 1.03 0.71 -7.55
C LYS A 319 0.80 2.21 -7.32
N GLY A 320 0.23 2.86 -8.32
CA GLY A 320 -0.28 4.23 -8.21
C GLY A 320 0.70 5.33 -8.61
N ILE A 321 1.99 5.07 -8.84
CA ILE A 321 2.92 6.13 -9.28
C ILE A 321 2.64 6.58 -10.73
N LEU A 322 2.28 5.66 -11.64
CA LEU A 322 1.85 6.01 -13.01
C LEU A 322 0.49 6.74 -13.05
N ALA A 323 -0.29 6.68 -11.96
CA ALA A 323 -1.60 7.36 -11.84
C ALA A 323 -1.55 8.63 -10.96
N ALA A 324 -0.58 8.75 -10.04
CA ALA A 324 -0.51 9.82 -9.05
C ALA A 324 0.45 10.96 -9.43
N GLU A 325 1.48 10.70 -10.23
CA GLU A 325 2.36 11.75 -10.75
C GLU A 325 2.00 12.06 -12.20
N GLN A 326 1.25 13.14 -12.44
CA GLN A 326 1.12 13.70 -13.77
C GLN A 326 2.52 14.12 -14.25
N PRO A 327 3.05 13.55 -15.35
CA PRO A 327 4.31 14.00 -15.92
C PRO A 327 4.29 15.52 -16.14
N PRO A 328 5.43 16.22 -16.01
CA PRO A 328 5.49 17.65 -16.32
C PRO A 328 4.96 17.91 -17.74
N PRO A 329 4.14 18.95 -17.96
CA PRO A 329 3.63 19.27 -19.28
C PRO A 329 4.74 19.53 -20.31
N ASP A 330 4.53 19.06 -21.54
CA ASP A 330 5.33 19.30 -22.73
C ASP A 330 4.47 19.15 -24.02
N ASP A 331 5.13 19.06 -25.17
CA ASP A 331 4.44 19.01 -26.48
C ASP A 331 3.60 17.73 -26.68
N VAL A 332 3.86 16.66 -25.93
CA VAL A 332 3.18 15.37 -26.07
C VAL A 332 2.29 15.03 -24.86
N TRP A 333 2.44 15.74 -23.75
CA TRP A 333 1.66 15.59 -22.52
C TRP A 333 1.26 16.96 -21.91
N PRO A 334 0.01 17.21 -21.48
CA PRO A 334 -1.12 16.29 -21.46
C PRO A 334 -1.57 15.92 -22.86
N ALA A 335 -2.11 14.71 -22.98
CA ALA A 335 -2.66 14.24 -24.23
C ALA A 335 -3.76 15.17 -24.78
N LYS A 336 -3.93 15.16 -26.10
CA LYS A 336 -5.04 15.83 -26.80
C LYS A 336 -5.88 14.78 -27.56
N PRO A 337 -7.13 14.49 -27.13
CA PRO A 337 -7.80 15.00 -25.94
C PRO A 337 -7.15 14.53 -24.61
N PRO A 338 -7.40 15.21 -23.48
CA PRO A 338 -6.89 14.80 -22.17
C PRO A 338 -7.34 13.38 -21.80
N ARG A 339 -6.46 12.62 -21.16
CA ARG A 339 -6.73 11.26 -20.65
C ARG A 339 -5.91 10.98 -19.41
N ARG A 340 -6.31 10.00 -18.60
CA ARG A 340 -5.61 9.61 -17.37
C ARG A 340 -4.45 8.66 -17.62
N HIS A 341 -4.53 7.83 -18.66
CA HIS A 341 -3.51 6.82 -18.95
C HIS A 341 -2.70 7.13 -20.22
N LEU A 342 -1.37 6.95 -20.21
CA LEU A 342 -0.53 7.26 -21.39
C LEU A 342 -0.91 6.40 -22.60
N TYR A 343 -1.08 5.09 -22.41
CA TYR A 343 -1.26 4.11 -23.49
C TYR A 343 -2.62 4.16 -24.17
N VAL A 344 -3.69 4.45 -23.44
CA VAL A 344 -5.07 4.19 -23.90
C VAL A 344 -6.00 5.30 -23.43
N ASP A 345 -7.05 5.56 -24.21
CA ASP A 345 -8.13 6.46 -23.80
C ASP A 345 -8.95 5.82 -22.66
N ASP A 346 -9.36 6.63 -21.68
CA ASP A 346 -9.99 6.15 -20.44
C ASP A 346 -11.20 5.22 -20.67
N ALA A 347 -11.95 5.45 -21.76
CA ALA A 347 -13.11 4.64 -22.15
C ALA A 347 -12.77 3.18 -22.52
N TYR A 348 -11.52 2.88 -22.85
CA TYR A 348 -11.05 1.55 -23.27
C TYR A 348 -10.10 0.90 -22.26
N LEU A 349 -9.91 1.51 -21.10
CA LEU A 349 -8.98 1.00 -20.09
C LEU A 349 -9.33 -0.44 -19.64
N LEU A 350 -10.63 -0.76 -19.58
CA LEU A 350 -11.16 -2.09 -19.24
C LEU A 350 -11.48 -2.95 -20.48
N HIS A 351 -11.05 -2.53 -21.67
CA HIS A 351 -11.27 -3.31 -22.87
C HIS A 351 -10.45 -4.62 -22.83
N PRO A 352 -11.01 -5.79 -23.20
CA PRO A 352 -10.29 -7.07 -23.15
C PRO A 352 -9.02 -7.18 -24.02
N LEU A 353 -8.84 -6.30 -25.02
CA LEU A 353 -7.60 -6.16 -25.81
C LEU A 353 -6.61 -5.13 -25.24
N VAL A 354 -6.95 -4.50 -24.11
CA VAL A 354 -6.10 -3.57 -23.37
C VAL A 354 -5.68 -4.25 -22.08
N SER A 355 -6.66 -4.58 -21.23
CA SER A 355 -6.52 -5.31 -19.97
C SER A 355 -6.88 -6.77 -20.21
N LEU A 356 -5.89 -7.57 -20.61
CA LEU A 356 -6.06 -8.96 -21.08
C LEU A 356 -6.58 -9.92 -20.01
N GLN A 357 -6.45 -9.58 -18.73
CA GLN A 357 -7.05 -10.35 -17.63
C GLN A 357 -8.59 -10.40 -17.72
N LEU A 358 -9.21 -9.45 -18.43
CA LEU A 358 -10.66 -9.39 -18.68
C LEU A 358 -11.08 -10.17 -19.95
N ASN A 359 -10.13 -10.74 -20.69
CA ASN A 359 -10.46 -11.58 -21.84
C ASN A 359 -11.27 -12.79 -21.39
N ARG A 360 -12.26 -13.23 -22.18
CA ARG A 360 -13.18 -14.33 -21.84
C ARG A 360 -12.65 -15.71 -22.23
N SER A 361 -11.98 -15.84 -23.38
CA SER A 361 -11.58 -17.16 -23.90
C SER A 361 -10.34 -17.12 -24.77
N TRP A 362 -9.45 -18.08 -24.52
CA TRP A 362 -8.23 -18.39 -25.27
C TRP A 362 -8.35 -19.66 -26.11
N GLU A 363 -9.56 -20.22 -26.24
CA GLU A 363 -9.79 -21.42 -27.05
C GLU A 363 -9.33 -21.21 -28.49
N GLY A 364 -8.62 -22.20 -29.03
CA GLY A 364 -8.02 -22.17 -30.36
C GLY A 364 -6.62 -21.54 -30.42
N SER A 365 -6.06 -21.10 -29.29
CA SER A 365 -4.69 -20.57 -29.24
C SER A 365 -3.64 -21.62 -29.63
N PRO A 366 -2.55 -21.21 -30.33
CA PRO A 366 -1.36 -22.06 -30.46
C PRO A 366 -0.65 -22.20 -29.08
N PRO A 367 0.37 -23.07 -28.96
CA PRO A 367 1.14 -23.17 -27.72
C PRO A 367 1.70 -21.82 -27.24
N ILE A 368 1.72 -21.62 -25.93
CA ILE A 368 2.18 -20.37 -25.30
C ILE A 368 3.27 -20.65 -24.26
N TYR A 369 4.36 -19.89 -24.32
CA TYR A 369 5.38 -19.83 -23.27
C TYR A 369 5.24 -18.53 -22.49
N ILE A 370 5.15 -18.62 -21.17
CA ILE A 370 5.15 -17.46 -20.26
C ILE A 370 6.23 -17.68 -19.20
N CYS A 371 7.03 -16.66 -18.91
CA CYS A 371 7.89 -16.69 -17.73
C CYS A 371 7.74 -15.43 -16.91
N CYS A 372 7.84 -15.56 -15.59
CA CYS A 372 7.81 -14.43 -14.66
C CYS A 372 8.79 -14.65 -13.51
N GLY A 373 9.10 -13.58 -12.77
CA GLY A 373 9.84 -13.61 -11.51
C GLY A 373 8.94 -13.44 -10.28
N TRP A 374 9.52 -13.02 -9.16
CA TRP A 374 8.78 -12.48 -8.00
C TRP A 374 8.53 -10.98 -8.18
N GLU A 375 8.10 -10.61 -9.38
CA GLU A 375 7.97 -9.24 -9.86
C GLU A 375 6.58 -8.65 -9.61
N CYS A 376 6.41 -7.37 -9.93
CA CYS A 376 5.13 -6.67 -9.78
C CYS A 376 4.00 -7.26 -10.64
N VAL A 377 4.32 -7.91 -11.76
CA VAL A 377 3.36 -8.54 -12.68
C VAL A 377 3.14 -10.04 -12.44
N ALA A 378 3.66 -10.59 -11.34
CA ALA A 378 3.62 -12.04 -11.13
C ALA A 378 2.20 -12.62 -10.98
N ASP A 379 1.29 -11.91 -10.30
CA ASP A 379 -0.07 -12.41 -10.05
C ASP A 379 -0.92 -12.42 -11.31
N GLU A 380 -0.78 -11.39 -12.15
CA GLU A 380 -1.47 -11.29 -13.44
C GLU A 380 -1.01 -12.39 -14.41
N ASP A 381 0.31 -12.66 -14.47
CA ASP A 381 0.86 -13.74 -15.29
C ASP A 381 0.32 -15.12 -14.87
N LYS A 382 0.33 -15.39 -13.56
CA LYS A 382 -0.22 -16.63 -12.99
C LYS A 382 -1.71 -16.79 -13.23
N TYR A 383 -2.47 -15.69 -13.13
CA TYR A 383 -3.90 -15.68 -13.43
C TYR A 383 -4.15 -16.00 -14.91
N LEU A 384 -3.43 -15.38 -15.84
CA LEU A 384 -3.53 -15.69 -17.26
C LEU A 384 -3.20 -17.15 -17.55
N VAL A 385 -2.13 -17.69 -16.98
CA VAL A 385 -1.80 -19.12 -17.16
C VAL A 385 -2.91 -20.02 -16.65
N SER A 386 -3.52 -19.70 -15.50
CA SER A 386 -4.67 -20.44 -14.98
C SER A 386 -5.85 -20.43 -15.97
N LYS A 387 -6.09 -19.29 -16.63
CA LYS A 387 -7.11 -19.16 -17.67
C LYS A 387 -6.78 -19.96 -18.93
N LEU A 388 -5.54 -19.90 -19.40
CA LEU A 388 -5.06 -20.67 -20.55
C LEU A 388 -5.21 -22.19 -20.33
N ILE A 389 -4.91 -22.67 -19.13
CA ILE A 389 -5.11 -24.07 -18.74
C ILE A 389 -6.59 -24.45 -18.83
N LYS A 390 -7.48 -23.61 -18.27
CA LYS A 390 -8.93 -23.82 -18.28
C LYS A 390 -9.48 -23.90 -19.71
N ASP A 391 -8.93 -23.11 -20.62
CA ASP A 391 -9.32 -23.08 -22.04
C ASP A 391 -8.62 -24.16 -22.90
N GLY A 392 -7.88 -25.09 -22.27
CA GLY A 392 -7.24 -26.22 -22.96
C GLY A 392 -6.01 -25.85 -23.80
N VAL A 393 -5.39 -24.69 -23.54
CA VAL A 393 -4.19 -24.24 -24.25
C VAL A 393 -2.96 -24.98 -23.75
N ARG A 394 -2.04 -25.35 -24.65
CA ARG A 394 -0.74 -25.93 -24.29
C ARG A 394 0.18 -24.82 -23.76
N VAL A 395 0.47 -24.82 -22.47
CA VAL A 395 1.28 -23.78 -21.82
C VAL A 395 2.55 -24.34 -21.22
N VAL A 396 3.67 -23.66 -21.49
CA VAL A 396 4.91 -23.80 -20.74
C VAL A 396 5.08 -22.56 -19.87
N PHE A 397 4.99 -22.73 -18.56
CA PHE A 397 5.14 -21.65 -17.58
C PHE A 397 6.37 -21.88 -16.70
N GLU A 398 7.23 -20.87 -16.61
CA GLU A 398 8.42 -20.88 -15.75
C GLU A 398 8.42 -19.66 -14.80
N GLU A 399 8.29 -19.89 -13.50
CA GLU A 399 8.45 -18.85 -12.46
C GLU A 399 9.89 -18.88 -11.91
N TYR A 400 10.56 -17.73 -11.83
CA TYR A 400 11.92 -17.62 -11.31
C TYR A 400 11.96 -16.98 -9.93
N GLU A 401 12.47 -17.73 -8.95
CA GLU A 401 12.53 -17.30 -7.56
C GLU A 401 13.34 -16.01 -7.39
N ALA A 402 12.73 -14.98 -6.78
CA ALA A 402 13.34 -13.69 -6.45
C ALA A 402 13.93 -12.91 -7.64
N MET A 403 13.55 -13.25 -8.87
CA MET A 403 13.95 -12.47 -10.04
C MET A 403 13.06 -11.23 -10.24
N PRO A 404 13.64 -10.07 -10.63
CA PRO A 404 12.90 -8.84 -10.92
C PRO A 404 12.26 -8.86 -12.32
N HIS A 405 11.55 -7.76 -12.66
CA HIS A 405 10.91 -7.63 -13.97
C HIS A 405 11.86 -7.80 -15.15
N VAL A 406 11.47 -8.61 -16.14
CA VAL A 406 12.27 -8.90 -17.36
C VAL A 406 13.76 -9.18 -17.07
N PHE A 407 14.05 -9.90 -15.99
CA PHE A 407 15.41 -10.17 -15.51
C PHE A 407 16.41 -10.69 -16.57
N PRO A 408 16.04 -11.44 -17.62
CA PRO A 408 17.03 -11.91 -18.61
C PRO A 408 17.63 -10.77 -19.45
N LEU A 409 16.92 -9.64 -19.54
CA LEU A 409 17.37 -8.42 -20.22
C LEU A 409 18.20 -7.54 -19.27
N ILE A 410 17.80 -7.46 -18.01
CA ILE A 410 18.34 -6.52 -17.01
C ILE A 410 19.60 -7.05 -16.32
N ILE A 411 19.61 -8.33 -15.97
CA ILE A 411 20.73 -9.01 -15.30
C ILE A 411 21.17 -10.23 -16.12
N PRO A 412 21.62 -10.03 -17.38
CA PRO A 412 21.90 -11.11 -18.33
C PRO A 412 23.09 -12.00 -17.93
N HIS A 413 23.86 -11.64 -16.91
CA HIS A 413 25.02 -12.39 -16.41
C HIS A 413 24.65 -13.49 -15.41
N LEU A 414 23.41 -13.51 -14.90
CA LEU A 414 22.95 -14.55 -13.99
C LEU A 414 22.73 -15.89 -14.68
N ALA A 415 22.80 -16.97 -13.90
CA ALA A 415 22.61 -18.33 -14.42
C ALA A 415 21.13 -18.58 -14.77
N GLU A 416 20.24 -18.01 -13.98
CA GLU A 416 18.80 -17.92 -14.14
C GLU A 416 18.46 -17.29 -15.49
N SER A 417 19.03 -16.13 -15.80
CA SER A 417 18.86 -15.44 -17.08
C SER A 417 19.30 -16.28 -18.27
N ARG A 418 20.38 -17.08 -18.13
CA ARG A 418 20.83 -18.00 -19.18
C ARG A 418 19.88 -19.18 -19.34
N ARG A 419 19.41 -19.78 -18.24
CA ARG A 419 18.45 -20.90 -18.26
C ARG A 419 17.13 -20.47 -18.87
N ASN A 420 16.66 -19.26 -18.57
CA ASN A 420 15.47 -18.69 -19.18
C ASN A 420 15.62 -18.56 -20.70
N LEU A 421 16.69 -17.89 -21.17
CA LEU A 421 16.93 -17.73 -22.61
C LEU A 421 17.07 -19.07 -23.34
N GLN A 422 17.64 -20.09 -22.69
CA GLN A 422 17.71 -21.44 -23.25
C GLN A 422 16.33 -22.11 -23.32
N GLY A 423 15.53 -22.05 -22.26
CA GLY A 423 14.16 -22.58 -22.24
C GLY A 423 13.28 -21.91 -23.29
N TRP A 424 13.33 -20.58 -23.33
CA TRP A 424 12.61 -19.76 -24.29
C TRP A 424 12.99 -20.11 -25.75
N SER A 425 14.28 -20.18 -26.07
CA SER A 425 14.73 -20.54 -27.43
C SER A 425 14.42 -21.99 -27.82
N ASN A 426 14.53 -22.94 -26.88
CA ASN A 426 14.15 -24.34 -27.10
C ASN A 426 12.65 -24.48 -27.39
N PHE A 427 11.81 -23.75 -26.67
CA PHE A 427 10.37 -23.72 -26.92
C PHE A 427 10.06 -23.21 -28.33
N ILE A 428 10.72 -22.12 -28.76
CA ILE A 428 10.54 -21.56 -30.11
C ILE A 428 10.88 -22.59 -31.18
N GLN A 429 12.02 -23.28 -31.06
CA GLN A 429 12.43 -24.30 -32.03
C GLN A 429 11.42 -25.45 -32.09
N ARG A 430 11.04 -26.00 -30.94
CA ARG A 430 10.07 -27.11 -30.87
C ARG A 430 8.69 -26.74 -31.42
N ALA A 431 8.24 -25.50 -31.20
CA ALA A 431 6.95 -25.03 -31.69
C ALA A 431 6.92 -24.95 -33.22
N VAL A 432 8.02 -24.52 -33.85
CA VAL A 432 8.14 -24.47 -35.31
C VAL A 432 8.34 -25.86 -35.92
N GLU A 433 9.07 -26.75 -35.23
CA GLU A 433 9.22 -28.15 -35.67
C GLU A 433 7.89 -28.91 -35.65
N ASP A 434 7.17 -28.85 -34.52
CA ASP A 434 5.85 -29.46 -34.34
C ASP A 434 5.15 -28.93 -33.08
N ALA A 435 4.33 -27.89 -33.25
CA ALA A 435 3.54 -27.30 -32.17
C ALA A 435 2.64 -28.31 -31.43
N THR A 436 2.25 -29.42 -32.06
CA THR A 436 1.36 -30.43 -31.44
C THR A 436 2.06 -31.27 -30.37
N LYS A 437 3.40 -31.35 -30.43
CA LYS A 437 4.28 -32.09 -29.51
C LYS A 437 4.82 -31.24 -28.35
N ILE A 438 4.29 -30.03 -28.16
CA ILE A 438 4.59 -29.23 -26.98
C ILE A 438 3.83 -29.82 -25.78
N GLU A 439 4.59 -30.42 -24.87
CA GLU A 439 4.08 -30.89 -23.59
C GLU A 439 3.95 -29.71 -22.62
N PRO A 440 2.77 -29.52 -21.98
CA PRO A 440 2.61 -28.50 -20.96
C PRO A 440 3.53 -28.73 -19.76
N SER A 441 4.08 -27.67 -19.19
CA SER A 441 4.93 -27.76 -18.00
C SER A 441 4.84 -26.49 -17.16
N TYR A 442 4.83 -26.64 -15.84
CA TYR A 442 4.68 -25.54 -14.88
C TYR A 442 5.73 -25.70 -13.80
N THR A 443 6.74 -24.83 -13.79
CA THR A 443 7.91 -25.00 -12.92
C THR A 443 8.33 -23.71 -12.25
N THR A 444 8.67 -23.80 -10.96
CA THR A 444 9.42 -22.77 -10.25
C THR A 444 10.89 -23.12 -10.30
N ILE A 445 11.72 -22.19 -10.76
CA ILE A 445 13.17 -22.31 -10.85
C ILE A 445 13.80 -21.60 -9.65
N LYS A 446 14.47 -22.36 -8.78
CA LYS A 446 15.09 -21.86 -7.57
C LYS A 446 16.32 -21.00 -7.85
N ALA A 447 16.46 -19.89 -7.11
CA ALA A 447 17.58 -18.98 -7.25
C ALA A 447 18.90 -19.68 -6.86
N LYS A 448 20.00 -19.32 -7.54
CA LYS A 448 21.36 -19.85 -7.43
C LYS A 448 21.52 -21.33 -7.81
N THR A 449 20.59 -22.19 -7.42
CA THR A 449 20.66 -23.65 -7.61
C THR A 449 20.11 -24.10 -8.96
N LEU A 450 19.20 -23.32 -9.55
CA LEU A 450 18.42 -23.68 -10.75
C LEU A 450 17.61 -24.98 -10.58
N GLN A 451 17.33 -25.38 -9.35
CA GLN A 451 16.47 -26.53 -9.09
C GLN A 451 15.07 -26.24 -9.62
N GLU A 452 14.56 -27.13 -10.47
CA GLU A 452 13.21 -27.05 -11.00
C GLU A 452 12.25 -27.76 -10.05
N VAL A 453 11.20 -27.04 -9.63
CA VAL A 453 10.16 -27.55 -8.73
C VAL A 453 8.83 -27.46 -9.48
N ALA A 454 8.11 -28.58 -9.61
CA ALA A 454 6.82 -28.59 -10.27
C ALA A 454 5.81 -27.73 -9.50
N ILE A 455 5.00 -26.95 -10.23
CA ILE A 455 3.93 -26.13 -9.67
C ILE A 455 2.61 -26.90 -9.70
N ASP A 456 1.89 -26.86 -8.59
CA ASP A 456 0.48 -27.30 -8.53
C ASP A 456 -0.40 -26.25 -9.22
N THR A 457 -0.88 -26.58 -10.42
CA THR A 457 -1.67 -25.68 -11.26
C THR A 457 -3.00 -25.29 -10.64
N THR A 458 -3.53 -26.09 -9.70
CA THR A 458 -4.79 -25.76 -8.98
C THR A 458 -4.63 -24.61 -7.99
N LYS A 459 -3.38 -24.24 -7.67
CA LYS A 459 -3.02 -23.17 -6.74
C LYS A 459 -2.24 -22.03 -7.40
N LEU A 460 -2.19 -22.02 -8.74
CA LEU A 460 -1.36 -21.08 -9.48
C LEU A 460 -1.82 -19.64 -9.30
N SER A 461 -3.13 -19.40 -9.39
CA SER A 461 -3.76 -18.12 -9.07
C SER A 461 -4.87 -18.33 -8.05
N PRO A 462 -4.92 -17.54 -6.97
CA PRO A 462 -6.02 -17.61 -6.03
C PRO A 462 -7.26 -16.85 -6.52
N TYR A 463 -7.19 -16.06 -7.59
CA TYR A 463 -8.26 -15.15 -8.02
C TYR A 463 -9.24 -15.82 -9.00
N SER A 464 -10.55 -15.57 -8.81
CA SER A 464 -11.62 -15.97 -9.73
C SER A 464 -11.90 -14.90 -10.79
N GLU A 465 -12.62 -15.26 -11.85
CA GLU A 465 -13.03 -14.31 -12.91
C GLU A 465 -13.90 -13.17 -12.36
N ASP A 466 -14.76 -13.47 -11.39
CA ASP A 466 -15.60 -12.50 -10.67
C ASP A 466 -14.77 -11.55 -9.78
N ASP A 467 -13.59 -11.97 -9.29
CA ASP A 467 -12.68 -11.11 -8.53
C ASP A 467 -12.02 -10.06 -9.43
N ILE A 468 -11.75 -10.42 -10.69
CA ILE A 468 -11.08 -9.57 -11.68
C ILE A 468 -12.05 -8.58 -12.33
N VAL A 469 -13.24 -9.03 -12.75
CA VAL A 469 -14.22 -8.20 -13.47
C VAL A 469 -14.78 -7.07 -12.60
N GLU A 470 -15.01 -7.33 -11.32
CA GLU A 470 -15.57 -6.31 -10.42
C GLU A 470 -14.51 -5.36 -9.83
N GLY A 471 -13.25 -5.44 -10.27
CA GLY A 471 -12.15 -4.64 -9.70
C GLY A 471 -11.87 -4.97 -8.22
N ARG A 472 -12.25 -6.19 -7.83
CA ARG A 472 -12.44 -6.67 -6.46
C ARG A 472 -11.19 -7.34 -5.86
N ALA A 473 -10.08 -7.32 -6.60
CA ALA A 473 -8.80 -7.91 -6.26
C ALA A 473 -8.12 -7.34 -4.99
N TYR A 474 -8.75 -6.40 -4.27
CA TYR A 474 -8.15 -5.84 -3.05
C TYR A 474 -9.07 -5.44 -1.90
N THR A 475 -10.40 -5.49 -2.04
CA THR A 475 -11.33 -5.10 -0.96
C THR A 475 -12.64 -5.87 -1.07
N THR A 476 -12.55 -7.20 -1.11
CA THR A 476 -13.73 -8.06 -1.10
C THR A 476 -13.71 -9.08 0.00
N MET A 477 -14.92 -9.53 0.35
CA MET A 477 -15.12 -10.68 1.22
C MET A 477 -14.44 -11.95 0.71
N GLU A 478 -14.27 -12.17 -0.60
CA GLU A 478 -13.58 -13.38 -1.09
C GLU A 478 -12.05 -13.25 -1.01
N GLY A 479 -11.47 -12.11 -1.42
CA GLY A 479 -10.04 -11.84 -1.22
C GLY A 479 -9.66 -11.88 0.27
N HIS A 480 -10.53 -11.34 1.13
CA HIS A 480 -10.43 -11.45 2.57
C HIS A 480 -10.37 -12.92 3.04
N ARG A 481 -11.34 -13.75 2.64
CA ARG A 481 -11.37 -15.18 3.01
C ARG A 481 -10.10 -15.92 2.60
N GLN A 482 -9.51 -15.60 1.45
CA GLN A 482 -8.26 -16.21 0.99
C GLN A 482 -7.07 -15.83 1.86
N ALA A 483 -6.93 -14.53 2.16
CA ALA A 483 -5.90 -14.04 3.08
C ALA A 483 -6.04 -14.72 4.46
N VAL A 484 -7.28 -14.84 4.97
CA VAL A 484 -7.56 -15.52 6.24
C VAL A 484 -7.22 -17.01 6.18
N ARG A 485 -7.51 -17.73 5.08
CA ARG A 485 -7.11 -19.15 4.92
C ARG A 485 -5.58 -19.32 4.99
N LEU A 486 -4.81 -18.42 4.37
CA LEU A 486 -3.34 -18.44 4.45
C LEU A 486 -2.83 -18.17 5.87
N ILE A 487 -3.40 -17.17 6.55
CA ILE A 487 -3.10 -16.88 7.96
C ILE A 487 -3.42 -18.09 8.84
N ALA A 488 -4.62 -18.66 8.70
CA ALA A 488 -5.09 -19.81 9.45
C ALA A 488 -4.21 -21.06 9.25
N SER A 489 -3.81 -21.35 8.01
CA SER A 489 -2.88 -22.46 7.72
C SER A 489 -1.50 -22.25 8.35
N THR A 490 -0.98 -21.02 8.31
CA THR A 490 0.29 -20.67 8.95
C THR A 490 0.21 -20.84 10.47
N VAL A 491 -0.87 -20.35 11.08
CA VAL A 491 -1.14 -20.49 12.52
C VAL A 491 -1.27 -21.96 12.92
N ARG A 492 -2.04 -22.76 12.18
CA ARG A 492 -2.19 -24.21 12.38
C ARG A 492 -0.84 -24.92 12.37
N SER A 493 -0.01 -24.60 11.37
CA SER A 493 1.33 -25.18 11.23
C SER A 493 2.25 -24.85 12.43
N LEU A 494 2.14 -23.64 12.99
CA LEU A 494 2.87 -23.24 14.19
C LEU A 494 2.34 -23.95 15.44
N PHE A 495 1.02 -24.12 15.53
CA PHE A 495 0.35 -24.82 16.62
C PHE A 495 0.73 -26.30 16.70
N GLU A 496 0.72 -27.00 15.57
CA GLU A 496 1.12 -28.42 15.48
C GLU A 496 2.56 -28.65 15.93
N ARG A 497 3.43 -27.64 15.76
CA ARG A 497 4.82 -27.67 16.23
C ARG A 497 5.00 -27.14 17.68
N ALA A 498 3.91 -26.73 18.33
CA ALA A 498 3.92 -26.07 19.64
C ALA A 498 4.82 -24.81 19.70
N GLU A 499 4.87 -24.04 18.61
CA GLU A 499 5.75 -22.89 18.47
C GLU A 499 5.01 -21.57 18.73
N PRO A 500 5.51 -20.69 19.63
CA PRO A 500 4.90 -19.40 19.87
C PRO A 500 5.16 -18.43 18.71
N TYR A 501 4.18 -17.57 18.42
CA TYR A 501 4.30 -16.51 17.40
C TYR A 501 3.82 -15.15 17.90
N ARG A 502 4.13 -14.10 17.13
CA ARG A 502 3.60 -12.74 17.33
C ARG A 502 2.91 -12.27 16.06
N ILE A 503 1.91 -11.41 16.22
CA ILE A 503 1.15 -10.81 15.11
C ILE A 503 1.92 -9.59 14.61
N TRP A 504 2.08 -9.47 13.30
CA TRP A 504 2.65 -8.30 12.63
C TRP A 504 1.57 -7.60 11.79
N HIS A 505 1.28 -6.34 12.14
CA HIS A 505 0.19 -5.53 11.58
C HIS A 505 0.70 -4.35 10.72
N GLY A 506 2.02 -4.23 10.46
CA GLY A 506 2.60 -3.18 9.60
C GLY A 506 2.71 -1.77 10.20
N SER A 507 1.88 -1.37 11.18
CA SER A 507 1.96 -0.06 11.86
C SER A 507 1.50 -0.13 13.34
N THR A 508 2.06 0.65 14.28
CA THR A 508 1.62 0.66 15.69
C THR A 508 1.75 2.01 16.38
N ASN A 509 0.73 2.36 17.19
CA ASN A 509 0.73 3.52 18.10
C ASN A 509 0.98 3.12 19.57
N SER A 510 1.45 1.89 19.83
CA SER A 510 1.82 1.44 21.18
C SER A 510 3.18 2.02 21.58
N THR A 511 3.30 2.61 22.76
CA THR A 511 4.59 3.13 23.28
C THR A 511 5.62 2.05 23.65
N ARG A 512 5.21 0.78 23.62
CA ARG A 512 6.10 -0.38 23.81
C ARG A 512 7.08 -0.56 22.62
N PRO A 513 8.36 -0.89 22.86
CA PRO A 513 9.31 -1.19 21.80
C PRO A 513 8.79 -2.27 20.85
N THR A 514 8.89 -2.04 19.54
CA THR A 514 8.54 -3.04 18.54
C THR A 514 9.47 -4.24 18.71
N ALA A 515 8.92 -5.39 19.09
CA ALA A 515 9.68 -6.63 19.25
C ALA A 515 10.02 -7.25 17.88
N GLN A 516 10.70 -6.51 17.00
CA GLN A 516 11.48 -7.10 15.90
C GLN A 516 12.76 -7.70 16.50
N LYS A 517 12.60 -8.73 17.34
CA LYS A 517 13.72 -9.52 17.82
C LYS A 517 14.18 -10.44 16.69
N ALA A 518 15.48 -10.49 16.46
CA ALA A 518 16.07 -11.57 15.69
C ALA A 518 15.62 -12.91 16.29
N GLY A 519 14.88 -13.70 15.52
CA GLY A 519 14.39 -15.04 15.92
C GLY A 519 12.92 -15.15 16.37
N ALA A 520 12.15 -14.07 16.49
CA ALA A 520 10.71 -14.18 16.77
C ALA A 520 9.94 -14.51 15.48
N ARG A 521 9.13 -15.58 15.49
CA ARG A 521 8.26 -15.93 14.36
C ARG A 521 7.06 -14.97 14.31
N LEU A 522 6.84 -14.38 13.14
CA LEU A 522 5.80 -13.39 12.90
C LEU A 522 4.73 -14.00 11.99
N VAL A 523 3.46 -13.81 12.35
CA VAL A 523 2.33 -14.00 11.45
C VAL A 523 1.95 -12.63 10.92
N ASP A 524 2.15 -12.43 9.62
CA ASP A 524 1.88 -11.16 8.95
C ASP A 524 0.40 -11.06 8.59
N ILE A 525 -0.26 -10.02 9.08
CA ILE A 525 -1.64 -9.69 8.76
C ILE A 525 -1.76 -8.34 8.07
N SER A 526 -0.65 -7.66 7.73
CA SER A 526 -0.63 -6.27 7.24
C SER A 526 -1.42 -6.05 5.95
N ALA A 527 -1.69 -7.12 5.20
CA ALA A 527 -2.57 -7.11 4.03
C ALA A 527 -4.04 -6.88 4.38
N LEU A 528 -4.49 -7.21 5.59
CA LEU A 528 -5.87 -7.03 6.05
C LEU A 528 -6.13 -5.56 6.45
N ASN A 529 -6.28 -4.67 5.47
CA ASN A 529 -6.36 -3.21 5.64
C ASN A 529 -7.52 -2.53 4.89
N GLY A 530 -8.53 -3.30 4.46
CA GLY A 530 -9.69 -2.83 3.71
C GLY A 530 -10.96 -2.61 4.55
N VAL A 531 -11.74 -1.58 4.18
CA VAL A 531 -13.17 -1.50 4.48
C VAL A 531 -13.89 -2.23 3.35
N LEU A 532 -14.38 -3.44 3.62
CA LEU A 532 -14.90 -4.37 2.61
C LEU A 532 -16.33 -4.03 2.19
N GLU A 533 -17.13 -3.49 3.12
CA GLU A 533 -18.53 -3.14 2.89
C GLU A 533 -18.96 -2.00 3.81
N VAL A 534 -19.82 -1.10 3.32
CA VAL A 534 -20.55 -0.12 4.11
C VAL A 534 -22.03 -0.24 3.75
N ASP A 535 -22.82 -0.87 4.62
CA ASP A 535 -24.26 -1.02 4.46
C ASP A 535 -24.98 0.16 5.15
N ALA A 536 -25.47 1.09 4.34
CA ALA A 536 -26.16 2.27 4.83
C ALA A 536 -27.56 1.97 5.41
N VAL A 537 -28.19 0.87 5.00
CA VAL A 537 -29.52 0.46 5.45
C VAL A 537 -29.43 -0.18 6.83
N ARG A 538 -28.53 -1.16 6.99
CA ARG A 538 -28.24 -1.81 8.28
C ARG A 538 -27.41 -0.93 9.21
N ARG A 539 -26.79 0.13 8.68
CA ARG A 539 -25.82 1.01 9.37
C ARG A 539 -24.68 0.20 9.97
N VAL A 540 -24.04 -0.61 9.14
CA VAL A 540 -22.87 -1.42 9.52
C VAL A 540 -21.75 -1.30 8.50
N ALA A 541 -20.51 -1.54 8.92
CA ALA A 541 -19.36 -1.69 8.04
C ALA A 541 -18.62 -2.99 8.34
N LEU A 542 -18.14 -3.68 7.30
CA LEU A 542 -17.21 -4.80 7.42
C LEU A 542 -15.79 -4.27 7.26
N VAL A 543 -14.98 -4.40 8.31
CA VAL A 543 -13.71 -3.68 8.43
C VAL A 543 -12.61 -4.65 8.85
N GLU A 544 -11.54 -4.69 8.07
CA GLU A 544 -10.34 -5.46 8.40
C GLU A 544 -9.52 -4.78 9.51
N PRO A 545 -8.74 -5.54 10.31
CA PRO A 545 -8.11 -5.06 11.54
C PRO A 545 -7.07 -3.95 11.36
N ASN A 546 -6.44 -3.81 10.18
CA ASN A 546 -5.42 -2.78 9.96
C ASN A 546 -5.95 -1.52 9.26
N VAL A 547 -7.27 -1.37 9.11
CA VAL A 547 -7.87 -0.10 8.68
C VAL A 547 -7.66 0.96 9.77
N PRO A 548 -6.94 2.06 9.50
CA PRO A 548 -6.80 3.18 10.44
C PRO A 548 -8.08 4.03 10.51
N MET A 549 -8.29 4.74 11.63
CA MET A 549 -9.51 5.50 11.89
C MET A 549 -9.79 6.59 10.86
N ASP A 550 -8.76 7.28 10.36
CA ASP A 550 -8.91 8.24 9.27
C ASP A 550 -9.53 7.59 8.03
N ARG A 551 -8.96 6.48 7.55
CA ARG A 551 -9.48 5.78 6.36
C ARG A 551 -10.86 5.19 6.61
N LEU A 552 -11.16 4.73 7.84
CA LEU A 552 -12.51 4.27 8.19
C LEU A 552 -13.54 5.42 8.09
N VAL A 553 -13.21 6.60 8.63
CA VAL A 553 -14.07 7.78 8.53
C VAL A 553 -14.23 8.22 7.07
N GLU A 554 -13.15 8.31 6.30
CA GLU A 554 -13.20 8.68 4.87
C GLU A 554 -14.04 7.72 4.02
N ARG A 555 -14.12 6.44 4.42
CA ARG A 555 -14.96 5.44 3.73
C ARG A 555 -16.41 5.45 4.18
N THR A 556 -16.71 5.85 5.41
CA THR A 556 -18.09 5.83 5.95
C THR A 556 -18.81 7.15 5.74
N LEU A 557 -18.09 8.28 5.81
CA LEU A 557 -18.66 9.62 5.71
C LEU A 557 -19.43 9.90 4.40
N PRO A 558 -18.99 9.42 3.21
CA PRO A 558 -19.75 9.57 1.96
C PRO A 558 -21.14 8.91 2.00
N HIS A 559 -21.33 7.91 2.87
CA HIS A 559 -22.62 7.25 3.08
C HIS A 559 -23.48 7.98 4.12
N GLY A 560 -23.05 9.15 4.62
CA GLY A 560 -23.73 9.88 5.69
C GLY A 560 -23.63 9.19 7.04
N LEU A 561 -22.59 8.38 7.25
CA LEU A 561 -22.40 7.55 8.43
C LEU A 561 -20.98 7.70 9.00
N VAL A 562 -20.82 7.48 10.30
CA VAL A 562 -19.51 7.40 10.98
C VAL A 562 -19.55 6.32 12.08
N PRO A 563 -18.39 5.79 12.51
CA PRO A 563 -18.33 4.94 13.69
C PRO A 563 -18.82 5.70 14.94
N PRO A 564 -19.54 5.05 15.88
CA PRO A 564 -20.00 5.68 17.12
C PRO A 564 -18.86 6.11 18.04
N VAL A 565 -17.74 5.36 18.00
CA VAL A 565 -16.51 5.66 18.73
C VAL A 565 -15.39 5.69 17.69
N VAL A 566 -14.76 6.86 17.55
CA VAL A 566 -13.62 7.09 16.65
C VAL A 566 -12.46 7.51 17.52
N MET A 567 -11.35 6.77 17.46
CA MET A 567 -10.17 7.15 18.20
C MET A 567 -9.57 8.43 17.65
N GLU A 568 -9.26 9.37 18.55
CA GLU A 568 -8.94 10.75 18.20
C GLU A 568 -7.58 10.90 17.50
N PHE A 569 -6.80 9.81 17.49
CA PHE A 569 -5.57 9.67 16.71
C PHE A 569 -5.84 8.90 15.40
N PRO A 570 -5.69 9.55 14.23
CA PRO A 570 -5.98 8.98 12.90
C PRO A 570 -5.36 7.62 12.62
N GLY A 571 -4.15 7.36 13.13
CA GLY A 571 -3.39 6.15 12.85
C GLY A 571 -3.75 4.92 13.67
N ILE A 572 -4.65 5.02 14.66
CA ILE A 572 -5.08 3.84 15.43
C ILE A 572 -5.98 2.98 14.52
N THR A 573 -5.74 1.67 14.48
CA THR A 573 -6.50 0.75 13.61
C THR A 573 -7.72 0.16 14.30
N ALA A 574 -8.72 -0.28 13.54
CA ALA A 574 -9.93 -0.92 14.05
C ALA A 574 -9.60 -2.16 14.92
N GLY A 575 -8.69 -3.03 14.45
CA GLY A 575 -8.24 -4.19 15.23
C GLY A 575 -7.43 -3.79 16.47
N GLY A 576 -6.67 -2.69 16.40
CA GLY A 576 -5.99 -2.11 17.56
C GLY A 576 -6.97 -1.55 18.60
N GLY A 577 -8.07 -0.95 18.15
CA GLY A 577 -9.17 -0.48 19.01
C GLY A 577 -9.88 -1.63 19.72
N PHE A 578 -10.18 -2.72 19.02
CA PHE A 578 -10.81 -3.91 19.60
C PHE A 578 -9.88 -4.67 20.57
N ALA A 579 -8.64 -4.94 20.16
CA ALA A 579 -7.69 -5.69 20.98
C ALA A 579 -7.06 -4.84 22.10
N GLY A 580 -7.16 -3.51 22.01
CA GLY A 580 -6.69 -2.56 23.02
C GLY A 580 -7.82 -2.04 23.89
N THR A 581 -7.51 -1.02 24.69
CA THR A 581 -8.51 -0.25 25.42
C THR A 581 -8.71 1.06 24.67
N ALA A 582 -9.84 1.21 23.98
CA ALA A 582 -10.15 2.39 23.18
C ALA A 582 -11.42 3.06 23.71
N GLY A 583 -11.22 4.12 24.50
CA GLY A 583 -12.29 4.95 25.06
C GLY A 583 -12.05 6.41 24.70
N GLU A 584 -13.08 7.10 24.21
CA GLU A 584 -12.98 8.42 23.62
C GLU A 584 -14.13 9.32 24.08
N SER A 585 -14.17 10.56 23.62
CA SER A 585 -15.19 11.55 24.02
C SER A 585 -16.65 11.08 23.84
N SER A 586 -16.95 10.11 22.96
CA SER A 586 -18.30 9.53 22.81
C SER A 586 -18.53 8.25 23.63
N SER A 587 -17.52 7.73 24.32
CA SER A 587 -17.56 6.45 25.02
C SER A 587 -18.45 6.44 26.26
N PHE A 588 -18.73 7.58 26.88
CA PHE A 588 -19.73 7.66 27.95
C PHE A 588 -21.12 7.22 27.46
N ARG A 589 -21.41 7.40 26.16
CA ARG A 589 -22.68 7.05 25.52
C ARG A 589 -22.64 5.68 24.85
N HIS A 590 -21.57 5.40 24.12
CA HIS A 590 -21.48 4.21 23.28
C HIS A 590 -20.68 3.05 23.87
N GLY A 591 -20.02 3.25 25.01
CA GLY A 591 -19.07 2.30 25.56
C GLY A 591 -17.69 2.40 24.93
N TYR A 592 -16.84 1.41 25.19
CA TYR A 592 -15.56 1.28 24.50
C TYR A 592 -15.78 0.90 23.02
N PHE A 593 -14.73 1.02 22.21
CA PHE A 593 -14.80 0.69 20.78
C PHE A 593 -15.37 -0.72 20.51
N ASP A 594 -15.04 -1.72 21.31
CA ASP A 594 -15.55 -3.09 21.19
C ASP A 594 -17.07 -3.19 21.43
N GLU A 595 -17.68 -2.32 22.24
CA GLU A 595 -19.14 -2.24 22.42
C GLU A 595 -19.87 -1.68 21.18
N THR A 596 -19.12 -1.22 20.17
CA THR A 596 -19.63 -0.82 18.86
C THR A 596 -19.50 -1.92 17.81
N VAL A 597 -18.86 -3.05 18.14
CA VAL A 597 -18.63 -4.19 17.25
C VAL A 597 -19.75 -5.22 17.45
N ASN A 598 -20.47 -5.56 16.38
CA ASN A 598 -21.53 -6.58 16.40
C ASN A 598 -20.98 -8.01 16.29
N ALA A 599 -19.84 -8.18 15.62
CA ALA A 599 -19.15 -9.45 15.46
C ALA A 599 -17.67 -9.25 15.15
N VAL A 600 -16.83 -10.19 15.59
CA VAL A 600 -15.42 -10.28 15.22
C VAL A 600 -15.12 -11.67 14.67
N GLU A 601 -14.55 -11.74 13.48
CA GLU A 601 -13.94 -12.95 12.94
C GLU A 601 -12.53 -13.09 13.51
N MET A 602 -12.20 -14.29 14.00
CA MET A 602 -10.91 -14.58 14.60
C MET A 602 -10.34 -15.91 14.12
N VAL A 603 -9.03 -15.93 13.88
CA VAL A 603 -8.24 -17.16 13.75
C VAL A 603 -7.76 -17.57 15.13
N LEU A 604 -8.24 -18.72 15.60
CA LEU A 604 -7.83 -19.34 16.85
C LEU A 604 -6.41 -19.89 16.75
N PRO A 605 -5.74 -20.15 17.90
CA PRO A 605 -4.38 -20.65 17.95
C PRO A 605 -4.13 -21.93 17.16
N ASP A 606 -5.12 -22.81 16.99
CA ASP A 606 -5.03 -24.04 16.20
C ASP A 606 -5.37 -23.85 14.71
N GLY A 607 -5.59 -22.60 14.29
CA GLY A 607 -5.93 -22.21 12.92
C GLY A 607 -7.37 -22.49 12.54
N GLU A 608 -8.28 -22.67 13.51
CA GLU A 608 -9.72 -22.62 13.28
C GLU A 608 -10.16 -21.15 13.09
N VAL A 609 -11.09 -20.90 12.17
CA VAL A 609 -11.66 -19.56 11.94
C VAL A 609 -13.06 -19.53 12.56
N VAL A 610 -13.29 -18.62 13.49
CA VAL A 610 -14.56 -18.49 14.22
C VAL A 610 -15.09 -17.07 14.15
N VAL A 611 -16.41 -16.90 14.32
CA VAL A 611 -17.04 -15.59 14.44
C VAL A 611 -17.62 -15.46 15.83
N ALA A 612 -17.07 -14.54 16.62
CA ALA A 612 -17.52 -14.25 17.97
C ALA A 612 -18.46 -13.04 17.98
N ARG A 613 -19.54 -13.11 18.76
CA ARG A 613 -20.56 -12.06 18.92
C ARG A 613 -20.75 -11.74 20.40
N PRO A 614 -21.08 -10.50 20.79
CA PRO A 614 -21.26 -10.13 22.19
C PRO A 614 -22.54 -10.70 22.83
N ASP A 615 -23.50 -11.17 22.04
CA ASP A 615 -24.80 -11.65 22.53
C ASP A 615 -24.66 -12.88 23.45
N LYS A 616 -25.15 -12.74 24.69
CA LYS A 616 -25.12 -13.81 25.70
C LYS A 616 -25.85 -15.06 25.18
N GLY A 617 -25.19 -16.21 25.28
CA GLY A 617 -25.73 -17.51 24.85
C GLY A 617 -25.31 -17.93 23.43
N THR A 618 -24.60 -17.07 22.70
CA THR A 618 -23.91 -17.50 21.46
C THR A 618 -22.64 -18.29 21.76
N GLU A 619 -22.24 -19.19 20.86
CA GLU A 619 -21.18 -20.19 21.06
C GLU A 619 -19.82 -19.60 21.50
N TYR A 620 -19.52 -18.37 21.07
CA TYR A 620 -18.25 -17.67 21.31
C TYR A 620 -18.40 -16.33 22.05
N ALA A 621 -19.49 -16.12 22.79
CA ALA A 621 -19.73 -14.85 23.49
C ALA A 621 -18.65 -14.49 24.52
N ASP A 622 -18.11 -15.50 25.20
CA ASP A 622 -17.02 -15.37 26.16
C ASP A 622 -15.66 -15.13 25.46
N LEU A 623 -15.46 -15.61 24.23
CA LEU A 623 -14.31 -15.27 23.40
C LEU A 623 -14.34 -13.79 23.02
N PHE A 624 -15.50 -13.29 22.53
CA PHE A 624 -15.65 -11.87 22.17
C PHE A 624 -15.25 -10.97 23.34
N SER A 625 -15.91 -11.20 24.49
CA SER A 625 -15.72 -10.39 25.70
C SER A 625 -14.31 -10.52 26.28
N GLY A 626 -13.72 -11.72 26.19
CA GLY A 626 -12.37 -11.97 26.72
C GLY A 626 -11.23 -11.56 25.79
N ALA A 627 -11.48 -11.46 24.48
CA ALA A 627 -10.49 -11.03 23.49
C ALA A 627 -10.37 -9.50 23.40
N ALA A 628 -11.46 -8.77 23.69
CA ALA A 628 -11.47 -7.33 23.82
C ALA A 628 -10.47 -6.88 24.90
N GLY A 629 -9.58 -5.93 24.57
CA GLY A 629 -8.52 -5.46 25.47
C GLY A 629 -7.39 -6.46 25.76
N ALA A 630 -7.45 -7.70 25.27
CA ALA A 630 -6.47 -8.74 25.55
C ALA A 630 -5.24 -8.73 24.63
N VAL A 631 -5.02 -7.64 23.89
CA VAL A 631 -3.84 -7.41 23.03
C VAL A 631 -3.51 -8.61 22.11
N GLY A 632 -4.56 -9.25 21.57
CA GLY A 632 -4.49 -10.40 20.65
C GLY A 632 -3.87 -11.66 21.29
N SER A 633 -4.04 -11.88 22.59
CA SER A 633 -3.47 -13.06 23.28
C SER A 633 -4.31 -14.33 23.15
N LEU A 634 -5.56 -14.22 22.70
CA LEU A 634 -6.50 -15.34 22.51
C LEU A 634 -6.64 -15.78 21.05
N GLY A 635 -6.09 -15.03 20.10
CA GLY A 635 -6.19 -15.29 18.67
C GLY A 635 -5.89 -14.05 17.83
N ILE A 636 -6.07 -14.18 16.51
CA ILE A 636 -5.86 -13.10 15.54
C ILE A 636 -7.22 -12.63 15.05
N ALA A 637 -7.61 -11.37 15.33
CA ALA A 637 -8.79 -10.78 14.71
C ALA A 637 -8.53 -10.53 13.21
N THR A 638 -9.47 -10.92 12.35
CA THR A 638 -9.36 -10.83 10.89
C THR A 638 -10.43 -9.94 10.27
N LEU A 639 -11.63 -9.86 10.87
CA LEU A 639 -12.72 -8.99 10.38
C LEU A 639 -13.58 -8.48 11.54
N LEU A 640 -14.05 -7.24 11.45
CA LEU A 640 -14.97 -6.62 12.41
C LEU A 640 -16.24 -6.16 11.67
N GLU A 641 -17.41 -6.54 12.18
CA GLU A 641 -18.70 -5.93 11.79
C GLU A 641 -18.98 -4.75 12.75
N LEU A 642 -18.69 -3.53 12.30
CA LEU A 642 -18.85 -2.31 13.08
C LEU A 642 -20.25 -1.71 12.90
N ARG A 643 -20.90 -1.32 13.99
CA ARG A 643 -22.09 -0.45 13.95
C ARG A 643 -21.68 0.95 13.53
N LEU A 644 -22.54 1.62 12.76
CA LEU A 644 -22.40 3.01 12.34
C LEU A 644 -23.56 3.86 12.89
N VAL A 645 -23.32 5.16 13.05
CA VAL A 645 -24.31 6.18 13.40
C VAL A 645 -24.38 7.23 12.31
N GLU A 646 -25.47 7.99 12.30
CA GLU A 646 -25.68 9.07 11.35
C GLU A 646 -24.63 10.17 11.52
N ALA A 647 -23.95 10.51 10.43
CA ALA A 647 -23.03 11.63 10.38
C ALA A 647 -23.79 12.95 10.23
N LYS A 648 -23.37 13.95 10.98
CA LYS A 648 -23.86 15.34 10.87
C LYS A 648 -22.75 16.25 10.37
N ARG A 649 -23.11 17.42 9.83
CA ARG A 649 -22.11 18.34 9.26
C ARG A 649 -21.15 18.91 10.30
N TYR A 650 -21.66 19.23 11.48
CA TYR A 650 -20.91 19.90 12.55
C TYR A 650 -21.09 19.19 13.89
N VAL A 651 -20.13 19.41 14.77
CA VAL A 651 -20.28 19.25 16.21
C VAL A 651 -20.37 20.66 16.80
N LYS A 652 -21.52 20.99 17.39
CA LYS A 652 -21.69 22.20 18.21
C LYS A 652 -21.01 21.95 19.54
N THR A 653 -19.86 22.55 19.74
CA THR A 653 -18.96 22.28 20.87
C THR A 653 -19.02 23.43 21.87
N THR A 654 -19.29 23.10 23.14
CA THR A 654 -19.35 24.04 24.25
C THR A 654 -18.20 23.79 25.21
N TYR A 655 -17.46 24.85 25.51
CA TYR A 655 -16.38 24.88 26.48
C TYR A 655 -16.89 25.51 27.78
N ARG A 656 -16.87 24.76 28.89
CA ARG A 656 -17.28 25.24 30.21
C ARG A 656 -16.07 25.29 31.15
N ARG A 657 -15.75 26.49 31.64
CA ARG A 657 -14.63 26.75 32.56
C ARG A 657 -15.00 26.36 34.00
N THR A 658 -14.13 25.60 34.68
CA THR A 658 -14.33 25.13 36.06
C THR A 658 -13.14 25.48 36.96
N SER A 659 -13.40 26.05 38.13
CA SER A 659 -12.42 26.65 39.06
C SER A 659 -11.79 25.70 40.07
N SER A 660 -12.21 24.44 40.12
CA SER A 660 -11.59 23.41 40.94
C SER A 660 -11.69 22.03 40.28
N VAL A 661 -10.86 21.09 40.75
CA VAL A 661 -10.91 19.68 40.31
C VAL A 661 -12.26 19.06 40.65
N ALA A 662 -12.77 19.27 41.87
CA ALA A 662 -14.10 18.80 42.29
C ALA A 662 -15.23 19.36 41.40
N GLU A 663 -15.15 20.64 41.02
CA GLU A 663 -16.11 21.25 40.10
C GLU A 663 -16.02 20.60 38.71
N ALA A 664 -14.82 20.38 38.17
CA ALA A 664 -14.61 19.73 36.88
C ALA A 664 -15.23 18.32 36.86
N ILE A 665 -14.93 17.50 37.87
CA ILE A 665 -15.46 16.13 38.00
C ILE A 665 -17.00 16.13 38.06
N ARG A 666 -17.61 17.04 38.83
CA ARG A 666 -19.06 17.21 38.90
C ARG A 666 -19.65 17.59 37.54
N VAL A 667 -19.04 18.56 36.86
CA VAL A 667 -19.52 19.05 35.55
C VAL A 667 -19.42 17.98 34.48
N VAL A 668 -18.38 17.14 34.47
CA VAL A 668 -18.31 15.99 33.55
C VAL A 668 -19.53 15.09 33.70
N ARG A 669 -19.91 14.72 34.94
CA ARG A 669 -21.12 13.92 35.21
C ARG A 669 -22.38 14.59 34.70
N GLU A 670 -22.52 15.90 34.95
CA GLU A 670 -23.67 16.68 34.50
C GLU A 670 -23.79 16.71 32.97
N GLU A 671 -22.69 16.91 32.26
CA GLU A 671 -22.67 16.90 30.79
C GLU A 671 -22.91 15.49 30.22
N CYS A 672 -22.44 14.43 30.89
CA CYS A 672 -22.74 13.06 30.50
C CYS A 672 -24.23 12.69 30.65
N ALA A 673 -24.90 13.26 31.67
CA ALA A 673 -26.32 13.02 31.91
C ALA A 673 -27.25 13.71 30.89
N ARG A 674 -26.74 14.70 30.14
CA ARG A 674 -27.51 15.41 29.10
C ARG A 674 -27.69 14.55 27.86
N LYS A 675 -28.95 14.34 27.48
CA LYS A 675 -29.30 13.46 26.36
C LYS A 675 -28.86 14.02 25.01
N GLU A 676 -28.76 15.33 24.90
CA GLU A 676 -28.37 16.08 23.72
C GLU A 676 -26.87 16.09 23.41
N ASN A 677 -26.02 15.71 24.37
CA ASN A 677 -24.57 15.65 24.16
C ASN A 677 -24.19 14.29 23.54
N ASP A 678 -23.51 14.32 22.40
CA ASP A 678 -22.96 13.14 21.74
C ASP A 678 -21.50 12.88 22.15
N TYR A 679 -20.79 13.95 22.56
CA TYR A 679 -19.40 13.92 22.99
C TYR A 679 -19.23 14.67 24.31
N VAL A 680 -18.42 14.13 25.22
CA VAL A 680 -17.99 14.77 26.47
C VAL A 680 -16.54 14.36 26.76
N ASP A 681 -15.65 15.35 26.90
CA ASP A 681 -14.31 15.19 27.46
C ASP A 681 -13.92 16.43 28.26
N GLY A 682 -12.67 16.52 28.71
CA GLY A 682 -12.20 17.69 29.44
C GLY A 682 -10.69 17.79 29.51
N ILE A 683 -10.22 18.98 29.88
CA ILE A 683 -8.81 19.29 30.04
C ILE A 683 -8.64 20.03 31.38
N LEU A 684 -7.81 19.48 32.26
CA LEU A 684 -7.35 20.19 33.45
C LEU A 684 -5.98 20.81 33.14
N PHE A 685 -5.90 22.13 33.05
CA PHE A 685 -4.65 22.88 32.88
C PHE A 685 -3.90 23.09 34.19
N SER A 686 -4.64 23.17 35.29
CA SER A 686 -4.16 23.28 36.67
C SER A 686 -5.28 22.88 37.63
N LYS A 687 -5.02 22.86 38.95
CA LYS A 687 -6.05 22.60 39.97
C LYS A 687 -7.21 23.60 39.94
N ASP A 688 -6.95 24.82 39.49
CA ASP A 688 -7.92 25.92 39.42
C ASP A 688 -8.38 26.27 38.00
N HIS A 689 -7.82 25.62 36.97
CA HIS A 689 -8.21 25.78 35.56
C HIS A 689 -8.56 24.46 34.90
N GLY A 690 -9.81 24.04 35.06
CA GLY A 690 -10.42 22.97 34.26
C GLY A 690 -11.33 23.52 33.15
N VAL A 691 -11.47 22.75 32.07
CA VAL A 691 -12.46 22.99 31.01
C VAL A 691 -13.12 21.68 30.65
N ILE A 692 -14.45 21.63 30.75
CA ILE A 692 -15.24 20.51 30.25
C ILE A 692 -15.74 20.87 28.85
N VAL A 693 -15.57 19.94 27.92
CA VAL A 693 -15.93 20.10 26.51
C VAL A 693 -17.09 19.16 26.24
N SER A 694 -18.24 19.72 25.86
CA SER A 694 -19.40 18.95 25.41
C SER A 694 -19.74 19.24 23.96
N GLY A 695 -20.08 18.22 23.19
CA GLY A 695 -20.34 18.32 21.76
C GLY A 695 -21.68 17.70 21.38
N ARG A 696 -22.46 18.39 20.55
CA ARG A 696 -23.70 17.90 19.95
C ARG A 696 -23.59 17.85 18.44
N LEU A 697 -23.89 16.71 17.83
CA LEU A 697 -23.97 16.55 16.39
C LEU A 697 -25.14 17.38 15.82
N THR A 698 -24.87 18.16 14.78
CA THR A 698 -25.88 19.03 14.17
C THR A 698 -25.62 19.31 12.68
N ASP A 699 -26.69 19.43 11.91
CA ASP A 699 -26.66 19.95 10.54
C ASP A 699 -26.93 21.46 10.47
N GLU A 700 -27.29 22.07 11.61
CA GLU A 700 -27.54 23.50 11.72
C GLU A 700 -26.28 24.29 11.39
N ALA A 701 -26.38 25.20 10.42
CA ALA A 701 -25.31 26.13 10.13
C ALA A 701 -25.14 27.14 11.28
N PRO A 702 -23.91 27.60 11.56
CA PRO A 702 -23.68 28.66 12.54
C PRO A 702 -24.45 29.92 12.14
N THR A 703 -25.13 30.52 13.11
CA THR A 703 -25.89 31.76 12.94
C THR A 703 -24.97 32.99 12.99
N ASN A 704 -25.45 34.17 12.59
CA ASN A 704 -24.65 35.41 12.57
C ASN A 704 -23.99 35.69 13.94
N GLY A 705 -22.68 35.44 14.03
CA GLY A 705 -21.86 35.62 15.24
C GLY A 705 -21.19 34.34 15.75
N GLU A 706 -21.71 33.16 15.42
CA GLU A 706 -21.11 31.86 15.73
C GLU A 706 -20.00 31.53 14.70
N ARG A 707 -18.87 30.97 15.16
CA ARG A 707 -17.69 30.71 14.30
C ARG A 707 -17.56 29.23 13.97
N VAL A 708 -17.21 28.94 12.71
CA VAL A 708 -16.68 27.63 12.33
C VAL A 708 -15.20 27.59 12.71
N GLN A 709 -14.79 26.60 13.50
CA GLN A 709 -13.41 26.41 13.92
C GLN A 709 -12.84 25.11 13.34
N THR A 710 -11.60 25.17 12.84
CA THR A 710 -10.83 24.02 12.31
C THR A 710 -9.55 23.82 13.09
N PHE A 711 -8.96 22.63 13.00
CA PHE A 711 -7.72 22.28 13.72
C PHE A 711 -6.69 21.55 12.84
N SER A 712 -7.08 21.12 11.64
CA SER A 712 -6.26 20.27 10.77
C SER A 712 -5.30 21.03 9.85
N HIS A 713 -5.48 22.35 9.66
CA HIS A 713 -4.61 23.15 8.80
C HIS A 713 -3.36 23.62 9.55
N ALA A 714 -2.25 23.78 8.83
CA ALA A 714 -0.95 24.14 9.42
C ALA A 714 -0.97 25.47 10.20
N TRP A 715 -1.88 26.40 9.85
CA TRP A 715 -2.02 27.69 10.51
C TRP A 715 -3.02 27.70 11.67
N ASP A 716 -3.78 26.63 11.84
CA ASP A 716 -4.78 26.53 12.90
C ASP A 716 -4.08 26.50 14.27
N PRO A 717 -4.76 26.86 15.37
CA PRO A 717 -4.27 26.54 16.70
C PRO A 717 -4.29 25.03 16.94
N TRP A 718 -3.47 24.51 17.86
CA TRP A 718 -3.73 23.14 18.36
C TRP A 718 -4.92 23.21 19.31
N PHE A 719 -5.78 22.20 19.30
CA PHE A 719 -7.06 22.22 20.02
C PHE A 719 -6.91 22.62 21.49
N TYR A 720 -6.00 22.00 22.24
CA TYR A 720 -5.82 22.29 23.67
C TYR A 720 -5.37 23.75 23.94
N MET A 721 -4.57 24.34 23.04
CA MET A 721 -4.14 25.75 23.18
C MET A 721 -5.29 26.70 22.90
N HIS A 722 -6.09 26.42 21.86
CA HIS A 722 -7.30 27.17 21.54
C HIS A 722 -8.28 27.17 22.71
N VAL A 723 -8.55 25.99 23.28
CA VAL A 723 -9.41 25.83 24.47
C VAL A 723 -8.87 26.65 25.65
N ARG A 724 -7.56 26.62 25.90
CA ARG A 724 -6.94 27.42 26.97
C ARG A 724 -7.13 28.92 26.75
N GLU A 725 -6.80 29.41 25.55
CA GLU A 725 -6.88 30.82 25.19
C GLU A 725 -8.31 31.36 25.28
N LEU A 726 -9.30 30.60 24.79
CA LEU A 726 -10.71 30.99 24.85
C LEU A 726 -11.26 31.05 26.28
N THR A 727 -10.79 30.17 27.16
CA THR A 727 -11.39 29.99 28.50
C THR A 727 -10.65 30.68 29.63
N GLN A 728 -9.41 31.15 29.41
CA GLN A 728 -8.59 31.78 30.44
C GLN A 728 -9.22 33.05 31.02
N ALA A 729 -9.97 33.80 30.21
CA ALA A 729 -10.63 35.05 30.62
C ALA A 729 -12.09 34.86 31.07
N LEU A 730 -12.64 33.63 31.02
CA LEU A 730 -14.03 33.38 31.40
C LEU A 730 -14.19 33.30 32.92
N PRO A 731 -15.28 33.84 33.49
CA PRO A 731 -15.62 33.64 34.89
C PRO A 731 -15.99 32.18 35.16
N SER A 732 -15.78 31.70 36.40
CA SER A 732 -16.16 30.36 36.81
C SER A 732 -17.68 30.14 36.77
N SER A 733 -18.13 28.91 36.48
CA SER A 733 -19.55 28.52 36.39
C SER A 733 -20.29 28.32 37.73
N ALA A 734 -19.73 28.79 38.85
CA ALA A 734 -20.38 28.68 40.16
C ALA A 734 -21.71 29.48 40.21
N PRO A 735 -22.80 28.93 40.77
CA PRO A 735 -24.05 29.68 40.91
C PRO A 735 -23.88 30.80 41.94
N SER A 736 -24.04 32.06 41.52
CA SER A 736 -24.18 33.18 42.44
C SER A 736 -25.49 33.07 43.20
N SER A 737 -25.44 33.11 44.53
CA SER A 737 -26.57 32.98 45.45
C SER A 737 -27.54 34.16 45.47
N ASN A 738 -27.81 34.84 44.36
CA ASN A 738 -28.82 35.89 44.25
C ASN A 738 -29.69 35.67 43.00
N SER A 739 -30.86 35.09 43.20
CA SER A 739 -31.97 35.16 42.25
C SER A 739 -32.51 36.59 42.26
N ASP A 740 -32.37 37.29 41.13
CA ASP A 740 -33.36 38.25 40.61
C ASP A 740 -32.76 38.96 39.39
N SER A 741 -33.15 38.55 38.18
CA SER A 741 -33.56 39.47 37.11
C SER A 741 -33.79 38.76 35.77
N VAL A 742 -34.85 39.23 35.13
CA VAL A 742 -35.40 38.87 33.81
C VAL A 742 -34.31 38.86 32.73
N THR A 743 -34.19 37.75 32.01
CA THR A 743 -33.24 37.52 30.91
C THR A 743 -33.66 38.26 29.63
N LYS A 744 -32.72 39.04 29.07
CA LYS A 744 -32.72 39.49 27.66
C LYS A 744 -32.05 38.43 26.78
N PRO A 745 -32.44 38.22 25.50
CA PRO A 745 -32.17 36.98 24.78
C PRO A 745 -30.78 36.82 24.12
N ASN A 746 -29.73 37.57 24.47
CA ASN A 746 -28.47 37.54 23.70
C ASN A 746 -27.19 37.90 24.49
N GLN A 747 -27.06 37.47 25.76
CA GLN A 747 -25.77 37.50 26.48
C GLN A 747 -25.27 36.07 26.78
N PRO A 748 -23.96 35.79 26.67
CA PRO A 748 -23.39 34.49 27.01
C PRO A 748 -23.67 34.15 28.48
N SER A 749 -24.17 32.94 28.74
CA SER A 749 -24.26 32.40 30.09
C SER A 749 -22.89 32.43 30.77
N GLN A 750 -22.81 32.95 32.00
CA GLN A 750 -21.58 33.10 32.78
C GLN A 750 -20.72 31.82 32.71
N GLY A 751 -19.55 31.89 32.03
CA GLY A 751 -18.52 30.84 32.04
C GLY A 751 -18.49 29.83 30.88
N THR A 752 -19.30 30.01 29.83
CA THR A 752 -19.33 29.10 28.66
C THR A 752 -19.11 29.81 27.33
N VAL A 753 -18.43 29.14 26.39
CA VAL A 753 -18.28 29.56 24.99
C VAL A 753 -18.64 28.41 24.06
N THR A 754 -19.33 28.69 22.95
CA THR A 754 -19.77 27.68 21.99
C THR A 754 -19.27 28.00 20.58
N GLU A 755 -18.79 26.97 19.88
CA GLU A 755 -18.31 27.04 18.49
C GLU A 755 -18.84 25.85 17.68
N TYR A 756 -18.74 25.93 16.35
CA TYR A 756 -19.12 24.84 15.45
C TYR A 756 -17.86 24.27 14.80
N ILE A 757 -17.62 22.98 15.00
CA ILE A 757 -16.45 22.30 14.44
C ILE A 757 -16.95 21.30 13.38
N PRO A 758 -16.45 21.33 12.14
CA PRO A 758 -16.80 20.32 11.14
C PRO A 758 -16.53 18.90 11.67
N LEU A 759 -17.40 17.92 11.37
CA LEU A 759 -17.32 16.61 12.02
C LEU A 759 -15.93 15.96 11.93
N GLY A 760 -15.33 15.89 10.73
CA GLY A 760 -13.98 15.34 10.56
C GLY A 760 -12.91 16.08 11.38
N GLU A 761 -13.01 17.40 11.48
CA GLU A 761 -12.11 18.23 12.29
C GLU A 761 -12.27 17.95 13.79
N TYR A 762 -13.50 17.70 14.26
CA TYR A 762 -13.77 17.37 15.67
C TYR A 762 -13.23 15.99 16.04
N LEU A 763 -13.45 15.00 15.18
CA LEU A 763 -13.02 13.61 15.41
C LEU A 763 -11.49 13.51 15.56
N PHE A 764 -10.72 14.30 14.81
CA PHE A 764 -9.25 14.27 14.84
C PHE A 764 -8.61 15.52 15.44
N ARG A 765 -9.35 16.27 16.28
CA ARG A 765 -8.92 17.57 16.84
C ARG A 765 -7.61 17.51 17.64
N TYR A 766 -7.25 16.34 18.18
CA TYR A 766 -6.02 16.14 18.95
C TYR A 766 -4.85 15.56 18.15
N ASP A 767 -5.02 15.24 16.86
CA ASP A 767 -3.94 14.69 16.03
C ASP A 767 -2.76 15.66 15.95
N ARG A 768 -3.06 16.93 15.70
CA ARG A 768 -2.05 17.96 15.57
C ARG A 768 -1.54 18.39 16.95
N GLY A 769 -0.29 18.05 17.22
CA GLY A 769 0.36 18.19 18.52
C GLY A 769 0.24 16.95 19.42
N GLY A 770 -0.51 15.92 19.04
CA GLY A 770 -0.77 14.74 19.87
C GLY A 770 -1.29 15.14 21.25
N PHE A 771 -2.44 15.79 21.29
CA PHE A 771 -2.87 16.64 22.40
C PHE A 771 -1.89 17.80 22.66
N TRP A 772 -1.03 17.68 23.68
CA TRP A 772 -0.01 18.67 24.05
C TRP A 772 1.42 18.13 24.00
N VAL A 773 1.61 16.83 23.74
CA VAL A 773 2.94 16.19 23.83
C VAL A 773 3.90 16.67 22.74
N GLY A 774 3.38 17.19 21.63
CA GLY A 774 4.19 17.79 20.56
C GLY A 774 5.05 18.96 21.05
N GLN A 775 4.65 19.66 22.12
CA GLN A 775 5.48 20.70 22.73
C GLN A 775 6.79 20.15 23.29
N ALA A 776 6.80 18.91 23.78
CA ALA A 776 8.00 18.26 24.30
C ALA A 776 9.10 18.11 23.23
N ALA A 777 8.74 18.03 21.94
CA ALA A 777 9.71 18.04 20.86
C ALA A 777 10.46 19.37 20.76
N PHE A 778 9.80 20.49 21.02
CA PHE A 778 10.41 21.83 21.07
C PHE A 778 11.30 21.97 22.31
N ASP A 779 10.86 21.45 23.46
CA ASP A 779 11.67 21.44 24.69
C ASP A 779 12.96 20.61 24.48
N TYR A 780 12.86 19.48 23.77
CA TYR A 780 14.02 18.68 23.41
C TYR A 780 14.95 19.44 22.44
N PHE A 781 14.40 20.08 21.40
CA PHE A 781 15.15 20.91 20.45
C PHE A 781 15.13 22.39 20.87
N TRP A 782 15.56 22.68 22.11
CA TRP A 782 15.44 24.01 22.74
C TRP A 782 15.87 25.24 21.91
N PRO A 783 16.79 25.16 20.92
CA PRO A 783 17.06 26.31 20.04
C PRO A 783 15.91 26.66 19.09
N VAL A 784 14.90 25.79 18.95
CA VAL A 784 13.70 25.99 18.14
C VAL A 784 12.57 26.55 19.02
N PRO A 785 12.20 27.84 18.88
CA PRO A 785 11.15 28.44 19.70
C PRO A 785 9.78 27.80 19.48
N PHE A 786 9.04 27.55 20.57
CA PHE A 786 7.64 27.16 20.51
C PHE A 786 6.73 28.37 20.23
N ASN A 787 6.60 28.73 18.95
CA ASN A 787 5.73 29.82 18.51
C ASN A 787 4.92 29.41 17.25
N ARG A 788 3.98 30.27 16.84
CA ARG A 788 3.08 30.01 15.72
C ARG A 788 3.83 29.74 14.40
N PHE A 789 4.94 30.44 14.15
CA PHE A 789 5.73 30.25 12.93
C PHE A 789 6.37 28.86 12.87
N PHE A 790 7.05 28.42 13.94
CA PHE A 790 7.71 27.10 13.92
C PHE A 790 6.72 25.94 13.97
N ARG A 791 5.54 26.10 14.58
CA ARG A 791 4.46 25.11 14.47
C ARG A 791 3.94 24.95 13.04
N TRP A 792 3.83 26.04 12.30
CA TRP A 792 3.50 26.00 10.87
C TRP A 792 4.64 25.41 10.02
N PHE A 793 5.88 25.83 10.26
CA PHE A 793 7.03 25.38 9.47
C PHE A 793 7.32 23.88 9.65
N LEU A 794 7.09 23.35 10.85
CA LEU A 794 7.33 21.95 11.20
C LEU A 794 6.06 21.10 11.16
N ASP A 795 4.97 21.59 10.57
CA ASP A 795 3.64 20.99 10.67
C ASP A 795 3.61 19.49 10.36
N ASP A 796 4.25 19.08 9.27
CA ASP A 796 4.39 17.68 8.85
C ASP A 796 4.92 16.75 9.95
N PHE A 797 5.72 17.27 10.88
CA PHE A 797 6.34 16.51 11.97
C PHE A 797 5.50 16.46 13.24
N LEU A 798 4.43 17.27 13.31
CA LEU A 798 3.65 17.52 14.51
C LEU A 798 2.34 16.73 14.57
N HIS A 799 2.12 15.82 13.62
CA HIS A 799 1.00 14.88 13.64
C HIS A 799 1.35 13.59 14.40
N THR A 800 0.35 12.93 14.99
CA THR A 800 0.54 11.79 15.91
C THR A 800 1.42 10.68 15.33
N ARG A 801 1.18 10.24 14.09
CA ARG A 801 1.98 9.18 13.44
C ARG A 801 3.47 9.53 13.39
N MET A 802 3.79 10.78 13.09
CA MET A 802 5.16 11.28 13.02
C MET A 802 5.78 11.43 14.40
N LEU A 803 5.03 11.96 15.37
CA LEU A 803 5.46 12.11 16.77
C LEU A 803 5.79 10.75 17.42
N TYR A 804 4.92 9.74 17.25
CA TYR A 804 5.17 8.40 17.80
C TYR A 804 6.39 7.73 17.13
N ARG A 805 6.54 7.83 15.80
CA ARG A 805 7.73 7.30 15.11
C ARG A 805 9.01 7.99 15.58
N ALA A 806 8.98 9.30 15.78
CA ALA A 806 10.09 10.05 16.34
C ALA A 806 10.40 9.63 17.78
N LEU A 807 9.37 9.45 18.63
CA LEU A 807 9.49 8.99 20.01
C LEU A 807 10.15 7.60 20.12
N HIS A 808 9.72 6.64 19.30
CA HIS A 808 10.34 5.32 19.22
C HIS A 808 11.73 5.36 18.58
N GLY A 809 11.89 6.17 17.54
CA GLY A 809 13.14 6.28 16.79
C GLY A 809 14.27 6.87 17.61
N SER A 810 13.94 7.81 18.49
CA SER A 810 14.86 8.47 19.41
C SER A 810 15.20 7.64 20.65
N GLY A 811 14.28 6.77 21.09
CA GLY A 811 14.42 6.01 22.34
C GLY A 811 13.83 6.72 23.55
N GLU A 812 13.28 7.92 23.36
CA GLU A 812 12.69 8.76 24.40
C GLU A 812 11.44 8.15 25.06
N SER A 813 10.78 7.20 24.38
CA SER A 813 9.69 6.39 24.97
C SER A 813 10.02 5.74 26.32
N ALA A 814 11.31 5.56 26.64
CA ALA A 814 11.77 4.99 27.91
C ALA A 814 11.77 5.98 29.08
N ARG A 815 11.51 7.28 28.85
CA ARG A 815 11.48 8.34 29.87
C ARG A 815 10.32 9.34 29.72
N PHE A 816 9.35 9.02 28.87
CA PHE A 816 8.16 9.83 28.64
C PHE A 816 6.92 9.10 29.16
N PHE A 817 6.12 9.76 29.99
CA PHE A 817 4.82 9.24 30.43
C PHE A 817 3.82 9.40 29.28
N VAL A 818 3.23 8.29 28.85
CA VAL A 818 2.06 8.26 27.97
C VAL A 818 1.11 7.19 28.54
N GLN A 819 0.29 7.56 29.52
CA GLN A 819 -0.55 6.60 30.25
C GLN A 819 -1.97 7.13 30.40
N ASP A 820 -2.93 6.22 30.20
CA ASP A 820 -4.35 6.42 30.49
C ASP A 820 -4.75 5.53 31.66
N LEU A 821 -5.47 6.12 32.60
CA LEU A 821 -5.76 5.55 33.90
C LEU A 821 -7.24 5.79 34.21
N GLY A 822 -8.02 4.71 34.24
CA GLY A 822 -9.41 4.76 34.69
C GLY A 822 -9.46 4.82 36.21
N ILE A 823 -10.03 5.88 36.76
CA ILE A 823 -10.17 6.10 38.21
C ILE A 823 -11.66 6.22 38.55
N PRO A 824 -12.14 5.60 39.65
CA PRO A 824 -13.49 5.84 40.15
C PRO A 824 -13.69 7.33 40.46
N TYR A 825 -14.85 7.88 40.13
CA TYR A 825 -15.12 9.31 40.35
C TYR A 825 -14.98 9.73 41.82
N GLU A 826 -15.25 8.83 42.76
CA GLU A 826 -15.17 9.07 44.21
C GLU A 826 -13.73 9.32 44.68
N THR A 827 -12.74 8.80 43.97
CA THR A 827 -11.31 8.90 44.29
C THR A 827 -10.53 9.75 43.26
N ALA A 828 -11.21 10.28 42.25
CA ALA A 828 -10.62 11.03 41.16
C ALA A 828 -9.88 12.30 41.62
N GLU A 829 -10.40 13.04 42.60
CA GLU A 829 -9.71 14.22 43.14
C GLU A 829 -8.40 13.85 43.83
N GLN A 830 -8.40 12.78 44.63
CA GLN A 830 -7.19 12.27 45.29
C GLN A 830 -6.13 11.81 44.29
N PHE A 831 -6.56 11.32 43.12
CA PHE A 831 -5.65 10.97 42.04
C PHE A 831 -4.99 12.20 41.43
N VAL A 832 -5.76 13.26 41.16
CA VAL A 832 -5.21 14.53 40.63
C VAL A 832 -4.23 15.18 41.62
N ASP A 833 -4.53 15.13 42.92
CA ASP A 833 -3.61 15.57 43.96
C ASP A 833 -2.30 14.78 43.92
N TYR A 834 -2.38 13.45 43.83
CA TYR A 834 -1.18 12.61 43.71
C TYR A 834 -0.33 12.96 42.48
N VAL A 835 -0.96 13.10 41.30
CA VAL A 835 -0.25 13.46 40.07
C VAL A 835 0.42 14.83 40.21
N THR A 836 -0.26 15.79 40.84
CA THR A 836 0.31 17.12 41.08
C THR A 836 1.53 17.04 41.98
N ASP A 837 1.41 16.36 43.13
CA ASP A 837 2.40 16.42 44.20
C ASP A 837 3.61 15.52 43.91
N ASN A 838 3.43 14.46 43.12
CA ASN A 838 4.46 13.44 42.90
C ASN A 838 5.01 13.41 41.46
N LEU A 839 4.21 13.79 40.47
CA LEU A 839 4.63 13.77 39.05
C LEU A 839 4.83 15.16 38.47
N GLY A 840 4.04 16.15 38.93
CA GLY A 840 4.08 17.52 38.39
C GLY A 840 3.68 17.61 36.91
N ILE A 841 2.96 16.62 36.39
CA ILE A 841 2.57 16.54 34.98
C ILE A 841 1.25 17.27 34.77
N TRP A 842 1.26 18.25 33.86
CA TRP A 842 0.10 19.01 33.39
C TRP A 842 0.25 19.31 31.89
N PRO A 843 -0.86 19.47 31.15
CA PRO A 843 -2.26 19.30 31.58
C PRO A 843 -2.67 17.81 31.69
N LEU A 844 -3.89 17.55 32.18
CA LEU A 844 -4.51 16.22 32.28
C LEU A 844 -5.76 16.12 31.39
N TRP A 845 -5.91 15.00 30.68
CA TRP A 845 -7.10 14.73 29.88
C TRP A 845 -8.15 14.02 30.72
N LEU A 846 -9.41 14.44 30.64
CA LEU A 846 -10.55 13.80 31.29
C LEU A 846 -11.43 13.16 30.22
N CYS A 847 -11.66 11.86 30.32
CA CYS A 847 -12.55 11.16 29.40
C CYS A 847 -13.52 10.26 30.18
N PRO A 848 -14.82 10.59 30.23
CA PRO A 848 -15.82 9.78 30.94
C PRO A 848 -16.04 8.44 30.23
N LEU A 849 -16.00 7.35 30.99
CA LEU A 849 -16.12 5.99 30.45
C LEU A 849 -17.33 5.28 31.04
N LYS A 850 -18.01 4.51 30.19
CA LYS A 850 -19.03 3.56 30.62
C LYS A 850 -18.35 2.33 31.20
N THR A 851 -18.67 2.00 32.45
CA THR A 851 -18.04 0.87 33.14
C THR A 851 -18.60 -0.47 32.62
N PRO A 852 -17.76 -1.37 32.05
CA PRO A 852 -18.19 -2.68 31.60
C PRO A 852 -18.27 -3.65 32.79
N PRO A 853 -19.07 -4.72 32.70
CA PRO A 853 -19.09 -5.76 33.73
C PRO A 853 -17.74 -6.50 33.78
N GLY A 854 -17.15 -6.62 34.96
CA GLY A 854 -15.92 -7.40 35.18
C GLY A 854 -16.15 -8.91 35.34
N PRO A 855 -15.10 -9.74 35.23
CA PRO A 855 -13.72 -9.34 34.96
C PRO A 855 -13.44 -9.08 33.46
N THR A 856 -12.66 -8.05 33.16
CA THR A 856 -12.21 -7.69 31.80
C THR A 856 -10.88 -6.91 31.87
N PHE A 857 -10.19 -6.80 30.73
CA PHE A 857 -9.00 -5.94 30.60
C PHE A 857 -9.33 -4.45 30.41
N HIS A 858 -10.58 -4.12 30.15
CA HIS A 858 -11.06 -2.74 30.23
C HIS A 858 -11.18 -2.30 31.70
N PRO A 859 -10.94 -1.01 32.02
CA PRO A 859 -11.20 -0.48 33.35
C PRO A 859 -12.64 -0.76 33.78
N HIS A 860 -12.80 -1.39 34.94
CA HIS A 860 -14.08 -1.69 35.55
C HIS A 860 -13.99 -1.57 37.07
N LEU A 861 -15.13 -1.40 37.73
CA LEU A 861 -15.18 -1.37 39.19
C LEU A 861 -15.01 -2.77 39.78
N ARG A 862 -14.17 -2.90 40.80
CA ARG A 862 -13.96 -4.17 41.52
C ARG A 862 -15.21 -4.51 42.34
N SER A 863 -15.70 -5.75 42.21
CA SER A 863 -16.89 -6.22 42.94
C SER A 863 -16.57 -6.43 44.43
N ASN A 864 -17.16 -5.61 45.31
CA ASN A 864 -17.07 -5.76 46.77
C ASN A 864 -18.20 -6.64 47.33
N GLY A 865 -18.37 -7.88 46.84
CA GLY A 865 -19.17 -8.94 47.49
C GLY A 865 -20.69 -8.71 47.70
N ASN A 866 -21.20 -7.49 47.56
CA ASN A 866 -22.61 -7.13 47.60
C ASN A 866 -23.03 -6.74 46.18
N GLY A 867 -23.98 -7.49 45.64
CA GLY A 867 -24.54 -7.25 44.31
C GLY A 867 -25.02 -5.81 44.14
N SER A 868 -24.93 -5.34 42.88
CA SER A 868 -25.15 -3.98 42.36
C SER A 868 -24.01 -2.98 42.61
N GLY A 869 -23.03 -2.97 41.70
CA GLY A 869 -21.96 -1.97 41.64
C GLY A 869 -22.06 -1.13 40.36
N GLY A 870 -23.16 -0.40 40.17
CA GLY A 870 -23.31 0.58 39.10
C GLY A 870 -22.60 1.88 39.46
N GLY A 871 -21.28 1.92 39.30
CA GLY A 871 -20.50 3.15 39.45
C GLY A 871 -19.73 3.49 38.18
N GLU A 872 -19.33 4.75 38.07
CA GLU A 872 -18.74 5.35 36.88
C GLU A 872 -17.22 5.44 37.04
N MET A 873 -16.48 5.40 35.92
CA MET A 873 -15.04 5.65 35.92
C MET A 873 -14.70 6.83 35.01
N LEU A 874 -13.72 7.61 35.42
CA LEU A 874 -13.17 8.73 34.66
C LEU A 874 -11.74 8.38 34.25
N ASN A 875 -11.45 8.43 32.95
CA ASN A 875 -10.08 8.29 32.47
C ASN A 875 -9.30 9.59 32.69
N PHE A 876 -8.07 9.43 33.14
CA PHE A 876 -7.06 10.48 33.22
C PHE A 876 -5.90 10.17 32.28
N GLY A 877 -5.74 11.00 31.24
CA GLY A 877 -4.56 10.98 30.37
C GLY A 877 -3.42 11.75 31.02
N VAL A 878 -2.37 11.05 31.45
CA VAL A 878 -1.17 11.61 32.11
C VAL A 878 0.01 11.53 31.15
N TRP A 879 0.25 12.62 30.43
CA TRP A 879 1.26 12.67 29.36
C TRP A 879 2.28 13.79 29.55
N GLY A 880 3.57 13.43 29.67
CA GLY A 880 4.63 14.40 29.92
C GLY A 880 5.99 13.77 30.21
N TRP A 881 6.99 14.62 30.49
CA TRP A 881 8.34 14.16 30.84
C TRP A 881 8.36 13.47 32.22
N GLY A 882 9.02 12.31 32.28
CA GLY A 882 9.35 11.66 33.55
C GLY A 882 10.79 11.94 33.99
N PRO A 883 11.22 11.34 35.11
CA PRO A 883 12.61 11.40 35.57
C PRO A 883 13.60 10.95 34.48
N LYS A 884 14.75 11.62 34.41
CA LYS A 884 15.82 11.29 33.44
C LYS A 884 16.52 9.98 33.78
N ASP A 885 16.66 9.67 35.07
CA ASP A 885 17.25 8.42 35.53
C ASP A 885 16.28 7.25 35.34
N ARG A 886 16.78 6.15 34.77
CA ARG A 886 15.95 4.99 34.44
C ARG A 886 15.42 4.28 35.68
N ALA A 887 16.22 4.16 36.74
CA ALA A 887 15.80 3.48 37.96
C ALA A 887 14.71 4.29 38.68
N GLU A 888 14.89 5.62 38.72
CA GLU A 888 13.88 6.54 39.24
C GLU A 888 12.60 6.53 38.38
N PHE A 889 12.71 6.55 37.05
CA PHE A 889 11.55 6.45 36.15
C PHE A 889 10.74 5.17 36.41
N VAL A 890 11.42 4.02 36.56
CA VAL A 890 10.77 2.75 36.91
C VAL A 890 10.12 2.82 38.29
N ARG A 891 10.79 3.39 39.30
CA ARG A 891 10.24 3.56 40.65
C ARG A 891 8.95 4.38 40.62
N VAL A 892 8.96 5.54 39.99
CA VAL A 892 7.80 6.45 39.90
C VAL A 892 6.63 5.77 39.17
N ASN A 893 6.90 5.01 38.10
CA ASN A 893 5.87 4.22 37.42
C ASN A 893 5.24 3.17 38.34
N ARG A 894 6.04 2.47 39.14
CA ARG A 894 5.54 1.50 40.12
C ARG A 894 4.74 2.15 41.23
N ASP A 895 5.16 3.34 41.67
CA ASP A 895 4.46 4.10 42.70
C ASP A 895 3.08 4.57 42.19
N LEU A 896 3.02 5.03 40.93
CA LEU A 896 1.77 5.35 40.24
C LEU A 896 0.84 4.14 40.10
N GLU A 897 1.37 2.99 39.67
CA GLU A 897 0.58 1.75 39.52
C GLU A 897 0.00 1.27 40.87
N ARG A 898 0.75 1.38 41.97
CA ARG A 898 0.23 1.09 43.31
C ARG A 898 -0.86 2.08 43.70
N LYS A 899 -0.64 3.38 43.49
CA LYS A 899 -1.62 4.41 43.83
C LYS A 899 -2.93 4.23 43.05
N VAL A 900 -2.86 3.92 41.77
CA VAL A 900 -4.03 3.63 40.94
C VAL A 900 -4.80 2.44 41.52
N SER A 901 -4.12 1.37 41.91
CA SER A 901 -4.76 0.20 42.55
C SER A 901 -5.38 0.52 43.92
N GLU A 902 -4.71 1.33 44.75
CA GLU A 902 -5.22 1.80 46.05
C GLU A 902 -6.51 2.60 45.91
N LEU A 903 -6.61 3.44 44.86
CA LEU A 903 -7.79 4.25 44.58
C LEU A 903 -8.90 3.46 43.86
N GLY A 904 -8.74 2.16 43.67
CA GLY A 904 -9.70 1.29 42.98
C GLY A 904 -9.71 1.47 41.46
N GLY A 905 -8.69 2.11 40.90
CA GLY A 905 -8.53 2.34 39.46
C GLY A 905 -7.81 1.22 38.71
N MET A 906 -7.73 1.40 37.40
CA MET A 906 -7.10 0.46 36.46
C MET A 906 -6.37 1.22 35.35
N LYS A 907 -5.30 0.61 34.83
CA LYS A 907 -4.43 1.21 33.82
C LYS A 907 -4.72 0.65 32.43
N TRP A 908 -4.63 1.45 31.38
CA TRP A 908 -4.69 0.93 30.01
C TRP A 908 -3.39 0.21 29.62
N LEU A 909 -3.55 -0.90 28.90
CA LEU A 909 -2.45 -1.84 28.64
C LEU A 909 -1.61 -1.51 27.39
N TYR A 910 -1.87 -0.39 26.70
CA TYR A 910 -1.02 0.05 25.58
C TYR A 910 0.33 0.60 26.05
N ALA A 911 0.40 1.12 27.29
CA ALA A 911 1.61 1.65 27.90
C ALA A 911 2.47 0.55 28.55
N HIS A 912 3.72 0.89 28.89
CA HIS A 912 4.60 0.00 29.66
C HIS A 912 3.98 -0.40 31.00
N THR A 913 3.99 -1.71 31.29
CA THR A 913 3.48 -2.29 32.55
C THR A 913 4.65 -2.65 33.47
N TYR A 914 4.68 -2.08 34.67
CA TYR A 914 5.74 -2.31 35.68
C TYR A 914 5.25 -3.12 36.91
N TYR A 915 3.97 -3.50 36.94
CA TYR A 915 3.39 -4.40 37.93
C TYR A 915 4.23 -5.68 38.06
N SER A 916 4.35 -6.20 39.28
CA SER A 916 4.69 -7.61 39.43
C SER A 916 3.54 -8.48 38.92
N GLU A 917 3.83 -9.73 38.56
CA GLU A 917 2.82 -10.64 38.03
C GLU A 917 1.61 -10.83 38.97
N PRO A 918 1.79 -11.02 40.30
CA PRO A 918 0.67 -11.12 41.23
C PRO A 918 -0.18 -9.85 41.30
N GLU A 919 0.47 -8.67 41.35
CA GLU A 919 -0.23 -7.37 41.38
C GLU A 919 -1.05 -7.15 40.11
N PHE A 920 -0.49 -7.51 38.95
CA PHE A 920 -1.19 -7.43 37.67
C PHE A 920 -2.48 -8.26 37.71
N TRP A 921 -2.38 -9.56 38.02
CA TRP A 921 -3.56 -10.42 38.01
C TRP A 921 -4.59 -10.02 39.06
N ALA A 922 -4.17 -9.54 40.24
CA ALA A 922 -5.09 -9.01 41.24
C ALA A 922 -5.85 -7.78 40.72
N ALA A 923 -5.20 -6.93 39.92
CA ALA A 923 -5.83 -5.74 39.34
C ALA A 923 -6.89 -6.06 38.27
N TYR A 924 -6.73 -7.16 37.52
CA TYR A 924 -7.62 -7.56 36.41
C TYR A 924 -8.49 -8.79 36.73
N GLY A 925 -8.99 -8.89 37.96
CA GLY A 925 -10.01 -9.90 38.31
C GLY A 925 -9.50 -11.32 38.53
N ASN A 926 -8.23 -11.48 38.91
CA ASN A 926 -7.49 -12.74 39.09
C ASN A 926 -7.17 -13.48 37.78
N ARG A 927 -6.18 -14.38 37.84
CA ARG A 927 -5.66 -15.07 36.65
C ARG A 927 -6.63 -16.12 36.07
N GLU A 928 -7.49 -16.69 36.91
CA GLU A 928 -8.20 -17.94 36.59
C GLU A 928 -9.25 -17.81 35.48
N TRP A 929 -10.00 -16.70 35.43
CA TRP A 929 -11.00 -16.48 34.38
C TRP A 929 -10.32 -16.44 32.99
N TYR A 930 -9.18 -15.76 32.92
CA TYR A 930 -8.40 -15.59 31.70
C TYR A 930 -7.74 -16.91 31.29
N GLU A 931 -7.13 -17.65 32.22
CA GLU A 931 -6.56 -18.97 31.92
C GLU A 931 -7.63 -20.00 31.51
N THR A 932 -8.84 -19.89 32.03
CA THR A 932 -9.98 -20.71 31.59
C THR A 932 -10.29 -20.46 30.11
N LEU A 933 -10.35 -19.20 29.68
CA LEU A 933 -10.51 -18.85 28.26
C LEU A 933 -9.34 -19.35 27.42
N ARG A 934 -8.10 -19.20 27.90
CA ARG A 934 -6.92 -19.68 27.17
C ARG A 934 -6.92 -21.19 26.97
N ARG A 935 -7.36 -21.96 27.96
CA ARG A 935 -7.50 -23.42 27.83
C ARG A 935 -8.63 -23.76 26.86
N LYS A 936 -9.80 -23.13 27.01
CA LYS A 936 -10.97 -23.34 26.13
C LYS A 936 -10.62 -23.08 24.66
N TYR A 937 -9.89 -22.01 24.38
CA TYR A 937 -9.51 -21.57 23.03
C TYR A 937 -8.08 -21.94 22.64
N LYS A 938 -7.46 -22.92 23.31
CA LYS A 938 -6.14 -23.48 22.95
C LYS A 938 -5.00 -22.43 22.86
N ALA A 939 -5.13 -21.30 23.54
CA ALA A 939 -4.21 -20.16 23.51
C ALA A 939 -3.08 -20.24 24.54
N THR A 940 -2.87 -21.39 25.17
CA THR A 940 -1.82 -21.58 26.20
C THR A 940 -0.40 -21.49 25.64
N SER A 941 -0.21 -21.78 24.34
CA SER A 941 1.08 -21.64 23.63
C SER A 941 1.43 -20.18 23.27
N LEU A 942 0.45 -19.27 23.25
CA LEU A 942 0.67 -17.86 22.97
C LEU A 942 1.25 -17.12 24.20
N PRO A 943 1.87 -15.95 24.04
CA PRO A 943 2.19 -15.10 25.18
C PRO A 943 0.93 -14.63 25.90
N SER A 944 0.91 -14.65 27.24
CA SER A 944 -0.18 -14.06 28.02
C SER A 944 -0.29 -12.54 27.79
N VAL A 945 -1.42 -11.93 28.19
CA VAL A 945 -1.52 -10.46 28.23
C VAL A 945 -0.36 -9.86 29.02
N TYR A 946 -0.08 -10.37 30.22
CA TYR A 946 1.05 -9.94 31.05
C TYR A 946 2.40 -10.06 30.32
N ASP A 947 2.66 -11.18 29.62
CA ASP A 947 3.90 -11.37 28.84
C ASP A 947 4.07 -10.36 27.70
N LYS A 948 2.95 -9.86 27.16
CA LYS A 948 2.95 -8.88 26.07
C LYS A 948 3.15 -7.45 26.56
N VAL A 949 2.67 -7.12 27.77
CA VAL A 949 2.65 -5.74 28.28
C VAL A 949 3.80 -5.43 29.23
N ARG A 950 4.36 -6.43 29.92
CA ARG A 950 5.41 -6.25 30.92
C ARG A 950 6.72 -5.73 30.32
N VAL A 951 7.40 -4.86 31.07
CA VAL A 951 8.78 -4.48 30.77
C VAL A 951 9.72 -5.57 31.28
N LYS A 952 10.57 -6.12 30.41
CA LYS A 952 11.54 -7.16 30.81
C LYS A 952 12.80 -6.51 31.42
N PRO A 953 13.24 -6.92 32.63
CA PRO A 953 14.49 -6.44 33.20
C PRO A 953 15.67 -6.87 32.31
N GLY A 954 16.57 -5.92 32.00
CA GLY A 954 17.77 -6.18 31.17
C GLY A 954 17.59 -6.00 29.66
N GLU A 955 16.39 -5.72 29.15
CA GLU A 955 16.19 -5.31 27.74
C GLU A 955 16.61 -3.85 27.53
N GLY A 956 17.91 -3.60 27.54
CA GLY A 956 18.54 -2.49 26.84
C GLY A 956 19.44 -3.07 25.75
N GLU A 957 19.51 -2.44 24.58
CA GLU A 957 20.58 -2.72 23.61
C GLU A 957 21.93 -2.66 24.39
N GLN A 958 22.69 -3.75 24.47
CA GLN A 958 24.07 -3.69 24.98
C GLN A 958 24.97 -3.27 23.82
N GLY A 959 25.79 -2.24 24.04
CA GLY A 959 26.73 -1.72 23.05
C GLY A 959 26.77 -0.19 22.99
N TRP A 960 27.51 0.34 22.01
CA TRP A 960 27.76 1.78 21.87
C TRP A 960 26.58 2.59 21.30
N LYS A 961 25.63 1.94 20.60
CA LYS A 961 24.50 2.61 19.91
C LYS A 961 23.50 3.31 20.84
N PRO A 962 23.07 2.72 21.98
CA PRO A 962 22.16 3.38 22.92
C PRO A 962 22.81 4.52 23.67
N TRP A 963 24.09 4.35 24.02
CA TRP A 963 24.91 5.42 24.56
C TRP A 963 24.94 6.59 23.57
N LEU A 964 25.20 6.34 22.28
CA LEU A 964 25.18 7.37 21.25
C LEU A 964 23.81 8.06 21.10
N LYS A 965 22.71 7.31 21.15
CA LYS A 965 21.34 7.86 21.11
C LYS A 965 20.98 8.67 22.36
N SER A 966 21.56 8.34 23.51
CA SER A 966 21.34 9.08 24.76
C SER A 966 21.98 10.47 24.77
N LEU A 967 22.96 10.72 23.89
CA LEU A 967 23.61 12.02 23.73
C LEU A 967 22.69 12.97 22.94
N TRP A 968 22.38 14.12 23.52
CA TRP A 968 21.68 15.18 22.81
C TRP A 968 22.59 15.80 21.73
N PRO A 969 22.11 16.09 20.50
CA PRO A 969 20.75 15.87 19.97
C PRO A 969 20.58 14.57 19.15
N VAL A 970 21.52 13.63 19.22
CA VAL A 970 21.63 12.46 18.33
C VAL A 970 20.38 11.60 18.31
N GLY A 971 19.80 11.28 19.48
CA GLY A 971 18.56 10.50 19.59
C GLY A 971 17.40 11.17 18.85
N GLY A 972 17.14 12.45 19.13
CA GLY A 972 16.12 13.25 18.43
C GLY A 972 16.31 13.30 16.91
N LEU A 973 17.54 13.52 16.41
CA LEU A 973 17.82 13.52 14.97
C LEU A 973 17.59 12.14 14.32
N ALA A 974 17.91 11.06 15.03
CA ALA A 974 17.59 9.70 14.58
C ALA A 974 16.08 9.45 14.54
N GLY A 975 15.33 10.00 15.51
CA GLY A 975 13.87 10.03 15.54
C GLY A 975 13.29 10.74 14.32
N LEU A 976 13.71 11.99 14.05
CA LEU A 976 13.28 12.77 12.88
C LEU A 976 13.58 12.04 11.57
N ARG A 977 14.79 11.50 11.42
CA ARG A 977 15.16 10.72 10.22
C ARG A 977 14.24 9.52 10.01
N LYS A 978 13.93 8.76 11.06
CA LYS A 978 12.99 7.62 10.98
C LYS A 978 11.56 8.08 10.64
N GLY A 979 11.12 9.21 11.19
CA GLY A 979 9.88 9.88 10.81
C GLY A 979 9.85 10.20 9.31
N ILE A 980 10.84 10.90 8.77
CA ILE A 980 10.89 11.26 7.33
C ILE A 980 10.91 10.01 6.45
N GLN A 981 11.71 9.00 6.81
CA GLN A 981 11.81 7.75 6.05
C GLN A 981 10.49 6.99 5.97
N SER A 982 9.56 7.22 6.90
CA SER A 982 8.24 6.58 6.87
C SER A 982 7.32 7.12 5.79
N LYS A 983 7.52 8.38 5.37
CA LYS A 983 6.56 9.14 4.56
C LYS A 983 5.18 9.33 5.19
N ASP A 984 5.01 9.13 6.50
CA ASP A 984 3.70 9.26 7.16
C ASP A 984 3.10 10.67 7.08
N TYR A 985 3.94 11.69 6.86
CA TYR A 985 3.48 13.04 6.60
C TYR A 985 2.62 13.16 5.32
N MET A 986 2.64 12.19 4.40
CA MET A 986 1.74 12.22 3.24
C MET A 986 0.29 11.95 3.65
N TYR A 987 0.04 11.07 4.64
CA TYR A 987 -1.33 10.67 5.01
C TYR A 987 -2.21 11.83 5.49
N HIS A 988 -1.66 12.75 6.28
CA HIS A 988 -2.42 13.91 6.73
C HIS A 988 -2.56 14.97 5.62
N ARG A 989 -1.68 15.01 4.62
CA ARG A 989 -1.82 15.92 3.47
C ARG A 989 -2.93 15.47 2.54
N ASP A 990 -3.04 14.16 2.36
CA ASP A 990 -4.02 13.50 1.48
C ASP A 990 -5.33 13.15 2.21
N ALA A 991 -5.55 13.70 3.41
CA ALA A 991 -6.73 13.44 4.21
C ALA A 991 -7.96 14.11 3.59
N THR A 992 -8.97 13.31 3.21
CA THR A 992 -10.19 13.83 2.56
C THR A 992 -11.25 14.30 3.55
N TRP A 993 -11.10 13.99 4.84
CA TRP A 993 -11.99 14.44 5.91
C TRP A 993 -11.78 15.91 6.33
N LYS A 994 -10.71 16.56 5.87
CA LYS A 994 -10.38 17.95 6.23
C LYS A 994 -11.40 18.92 5.67
N TRP A 995 -11.69 19.96 6.45
CA TRP A 995 -12.65 20.98 6.02
C TRP A 995 -12.07 21.90 4.93
N THR A 996 -12.74 21.96 3.77
CA THR A 996 -12.33 22.76 2.60
C THR A 996 -13.08 24.10 2.46
N GLY A 997 -13.95 24.45 3.40
CA GLY A 997 -14.65 25.75 3.42
C GLY A 997 -15.86 25.87 2.48
N THR A 998 -16.18 24.85 1.67
CA THR A 998 -17.31 24.89 0.73
C THR A 998 -18.40 23.91 1.15
N GLY A 999 -19.47 24.41 1.76
CA GLY A 999 -20.61 23.60 2.20
C GLY A 999 -21.54 23.10 1.08
N GLU A 1000 -21.16 23.12 -0.20
CA GLU A 1000 -22.12 22.97 -1.31
C GLU A 1000 -21.67 22.13 -2.53
N LYS A 1001 -20.56 21.37 -2.50
CA LYS A 1001 -20.15 20.58 -3.70
C LYS A 1001 -19.75 19.11 -3.52
N GLU A 1002 -20.11 18.46 -2.42
CA GLU A 1002 -19.85 17.01 -2.25
C GLU A 1002 -21.13 16.20 -1.96
N LYS A 1003 -22.15 16.42 -2.76
CA LYS A 1003 -23.02 15.33 -3.21
C LYS A 1003 -22.72 15.15 -4.70
N LEU A 1004 -22.20 13.96 -5.07
CA LEU A 1004 -21.86 13.46 -6.41
C LEU A 1004 -20.35 13.47 -6.77
N SER A 1005 -19.67 12.38 -6.44
CA SER A 1005 -19.07 11.47 -7.44
C SER A 1005 -18.98 10.06 -6.89
#